data_AF-A0A9P6JNI4-F1
#
_entry.id   AF-A0A9P6JNI4-F1
#
_cell.length_a   1.000
_cell.length_b   1.000
_cell.length_c   1.000
_cell.angle_alpha   90.00
_cell.angle_beta   90.00
_cell.angle_gamma   90.00
#
_symmetry.space_group_name_H-M   'P 1'
#
loop_
_entity.id
_entity.type
_entity.pdbx_description
1 polymer ?
#
loop_
_entity_poly.entity_id
_entity_poly.type
_entity_poly.pdbx_seq_one_letter_code
_entity_poly.pdbx_strand_id
1 'polypeptide(L)'
;MKLFVSVGVILAFSCNSNFSARVFAGAAATLGSDLHFLFHNDLNWPTAQDHNGTIFLATAMPHTKAVENCGKLNEGLLSTSGLYFKSDIQYLVQYLVHDEHALPTQAFWVAGQNPTDCQTYSLMGGLAARPCNTSLPTFCSQQAPYRPNTNVDQNPAFEFQVQSGNITFVGNRDHLSFRFLGIPYANPVQRFAYSNPYTTSTPVTLLVTRYGTPCPQSRIRQEDRLFLNIYTPYIPQNPAQANSKKKLKPVIVWIHGGALAFGESDSLAFDGGNMASRNDLVYVSINYRVGPLGFLTLNDGIVNGNFGVGDLVTALRWIQTHIAAFGGDSSRVTINGESAGGGLVRALLSSPPAFGLFRGAIAQSTPGGFKLRYNWNWDFPSIQEEYKIYDAPFIKSLGCDKSATSNILECLKKIPADSFFIITFRLKSSRSVVVDGHYITGSRLGVNGEAPVAQAHVIFGWMQDDGAAFLGSLPPINTTQKQNLIDVGVPIDLAEKIAANPKVFPPATGSNASFNIFNLTSRVLTAGAFACAAQAIVKSAAKHKVFPAVYSYSFDRSYSSGDENYASGACSPPQSVQFPLGDTSRPYFRCHGGELYYTAGTLGQVALPFRDSGDLLLSQITMDAWGSFARTFNPNPSFAYLVARGYDTSAEAFRQAAPWEPISGSVKLPLRLMDVPLGNAGWRDTKQCNLLGLPGTIFESPTESNTKYMTDQELE
;
A
#
# COMPACT_ATOMS: atom_id res chain seq x y z
N MET A 1 56.64 -23.15 26.60
CA MET A 1 57.74 -22.18 26.83
C MET A 1 57.81 -21.24 25.64
N LYS A 2 57.23 -20.02 25.78
CA LYS A 2 57.38 -18.79 24.94
C LYS A 2 57.03 -18.90 23.44
N LEU A 3 56.34 -17.99 22.74
CA LEU A 3 55.92 -16.60 22.99
C LEU A 3 54.76 -16.23 22.02
N PHE A 4 53.90 -15.29 22.41
CA PHE A 4 52.84 -14.66 21.60
C PHE A 4 53.38 -13.75 20.49
N VAL A 5 52.69 -13.67 19.34
CA VAL A 5 52.50 -12.43 18.56
C VAL A 5 51.10 -12.42 17.94
N SER A 6 50.29 -11.41 18.31
CA SER A 6 49.00 -11.07 17.71
C SER A 6 49.18 -10.49 16.30
N VAL A 7 48.33 -10.90 15.36
CA VAL A 7 48.07 -10.13 14.13
C VAL A 7 46.56 -9.97 14.00
N GLY A 8 46.09 -8.76 14.32
CA GLY A 8 44.72 -8.33 14.03
C GLY A 8 44.59 -8.06 12.53
N VAL A 9 43.68 -8.77 11.87
CA VAL A 9 43.28 -8.46 10.50
C VAL A 9 42.12 -7.47 10.57
N ILE A 10 42.46 -6.19 10.45
CA ILE A 10 41.51 -5.13 10.11
C ILE A 10 41.22 -5.29 8.61
N LEU A 11 40.10 -5.90 8.26
CA LEU A 11 39.53 -5.81 6.92
C LEU A 11 38.86 -4.43 6.79
N ALA A 12 39.67 -3.43 6.48
CA ALA A 12 39.19 -2.16 5.96
C ALA A 12 38.62 -2.42 4.57
N PHE A 13 37.29 -2.40 4.42
CA PHE A 13 36.67 -2.23 3.12
C PHE A 13 37.03 -0.82 2.62
N SER A 14 38.01 -0.75 1.73
CA SER A 14 38.31 0.45 0.97
C SER A 14 37.11 0.78 0.08
N CYS A 15 36.33 1.78 0.50
CA CYS A 15 35.37 2.44 -0.38
C CYS A 15 36.18 3.18 -1.45
N ASN A 16 36.34 2.59 -2.63
CA ASN A 16 36.90 3.30 -3.77
C ASN A 16 35.86 4.34 -4.24
N SER A 17 35.96 5.53 -3.67
CA SER A 17 35.23 6.72 -4.10
C SER A 17 35.83 7.26 -5.40
N ASN A 18 35.44 6.68 -6.54
CA ASN A 18 35.48 7.41 -7.81
C ASN A 18 34.29 8.38 -7.85
N PHE A 19 34.32 9.39 -6.98
CA PHE A 19 33.50 10.60 -7.12
C PHE A 19 34.18 11.51 -8.16
N SER A 20 34.03 11.19 -9.44
CA SER A 20 34.00 12.26 -10.44
C SER A 20 32.90 13.23 -10.00
N ALA A 21 33.16 14.54 -10.02
CA ALA A 21 32.19 15.55 -9.61
C ALA A 21 30.87 15.37 -10.37
N ARG A 22 29.91 14.67 -9.77
CA ARG A 22 28.58 14.45 -10.34
C ARG A 22 27.92 15.83 -10.40
N VAL A 23 27.63 16.30 -11.61
CA VAL A 23 26.77 17.46 -11.81
C VAL A 23 25.35 16.97 -11.62
N PHE A 24 24.80 17.17 -10.43
CA PHE A 24 23.42 16.81 -10.14
C PHE A 24 22.46 17.81 -10.79
N ALA A 25 21.28 17.37 -11.21
CA ALA A 25 20.24 18.32 -11.60
C ALA A 25 19.92 19.28 -10.44
N GLY A 26 19.62 20.52 -10.76
CA GLY A 26 19.37 21.56 -9.75
C GLY A 26 18.24 21.19 -8.80
N ALA A 27 18.50 21.27 -7.49
CA ALA A 27 17.45 21.19 -6.47
C ALA A 27 16.42 22.32 -6.66
N ALA A 28 15.17 22.12 -6.25
CA ALA A 28 14.13 23.16 -6.30
C ALA A 28 14.59 24.50 -5.69
N ALA A 29 15.33 24.42 -4.57
CA ALA A 29 15.95 25.57 -3.92
C ALA A 29 16.96 26.31 -4.80
N THR A 30 17.79 25.60 -5.59
CA THR A 30 18.80 26.23 -6.46
C THR A 30 18.19 26.80 -7.74
N LEU A 31 17.05 26.28 -8.17
CA LEU A 31 16.26 26.81 -9.28
C LEU A 31 15.45 28.04 -8.87
N GLY A 32 15.21 28.21 -7.57
CA GLY A 32 14.38 29.29 -7.04
C GLY A 32 12.90 29.12 -7.42
N SER A 33 12.42 27.88 -7.56
CA SER A 33 11.05 27.57 -7.92
C SER A 33 10.58 26.25 -7.34
N ASP A 34 9.31 26.19 -6.96
CA ASP A 34 8.61 24.92 -6.78
C ASP A 34 8.64 24.12 -8.09
N LEU A 35 8.76 22.81 -7.98
CA LEU A 35 8.73 21.87 -9.10
C LEU A 35 7.46 21.05 -9.02
N HIS A 36 6.63 21.12 -10.06
CA HIS A 36 5.53 20.19 -10.24
C HIS A 36 5.82 19.29 -11.42
N PHE A 37 5.70 17.99 -11.20
CA PHE A 37 5.66 16.99 -12.25
C PHE A 37 4.22 16.86 -12.70
N LEU A 38 3.95 17.12 -13.98
CA LEU A 38 2.63 17.04 -14.56
C LEU A 38 2.61 15.95 -15.62
N PHE A 39 1.64 15.05 -15.50
CA PHE A 39 1.44 13.94 -16.43
C PHE A 39 -0.06 13.65 -16.54
N HIS A 40 -0.58 13.56 -17.77
CA HIS A 40 -1.97 13.19 -18.01
C HIS A 40 -2.10 11.67 -17.90
N ASN A 41 -2.21 11.18 -16.67
CA ASN A 41 -2.29 9.74 -16.41
C ASN A 41 -3.71 9.19 -16.60
N ASP A 42 -4.04 8.78 -17.82
CA ASP A 42 -5.32 8.12 -18.14
C ASP A 42 -5.31 6.60 -17.85
N LEU A 43 -4.17 6.04 -17.38
CA LEU A 43 -3.90 4.62 -17.14
C LEU A 43 -3.99 3.72 -18.40
N ASN A 44 -4.17 4.28 -19.58
CA ASN A 44 -4.28 3.51 -20.82
C ASN A 44 -2.88 3.20 -21.37
N TRP A 45 -2.21 2.22 -20.76
CA TRP A 45 -0.84 1.84 -21.10
C TRP A 45 -0.58 1.49 -22.57
N PRO A 46 -1.50 0.84 -23.31
CA PRO A 46 -1.35 0.66 -24.75
C PRO A 46 -1.12 1.96 -25.55
N THR A 47 -1.58 3.11 -25.06
CA THR A 47 -1.37 4.44 -25.66
C THR A 47 -0.40 5.30 -24.85
N ALA A 48 0.28 4.76 -23.84
CA ALA A 48 1.18 5.54 -22.96
C ALA A 48 2.31 6.26 -23.70
N GLN A 49 2.74 5.74 -24.86
CA GLN A 49 3.74 6.41 -25.71
C GLN A 49 3.27 7.73 -26.33
N ASP A 50 1.95 7.95 -26.37
CA ASP A 50 1.35 9.19 -26.89
C ASP A 50 1.35 10.31 -25.82
N HIS A 51 1.61 9.95 -24.57
CA HIS A 51 1.65 10.85 -23.41
C HIS A 51 3.10 11.12 -22.97
N ASN A 52 3.38 12.34 -22.50
CA ASN A 52 4.69 12.71 -21.98
C ASN A 52 4.60 13.46 -20.64
N GLY A 53 5.66 13.39 -19.84
CA GLY A 53 5.78 14.22 -18.64
C GLY A 53 6.16 15.67 -18.99
N THR A 54 5.87 16.61 -18.10
CA THR A 54 6.49 17.95 -18.13
C THR A 54 6.79 18.40 -16.70
N ILE A 55 7.87 19.17 -16.55
CA ILE A 55 8.23 19.78 -15.28
C ILE A 55 7.81 21.25 -15.32
N PHE A 56 6.87 21.62 -14.45
CA PHE A 56 6.38 22.97 -14.29
C PHE A 56 7.17 23.71 -13.21
N LEU A 57 7.79 24.82 -13.60
CA LEU A 57 8.43 25.78 -12.69
C LEU A 57 7.42 26.89 -12.38
N ALA A 58 6.89 26.88 -11.15
CA ALA A 58 5.83 27.79 -10.73
C ALA A 58 6.27 29.26 -10.61
N THR A 59 7.55 29.53 -10.34
CA THR A 59 8.05 30.89 -10.16
C THR A 59 8.23 31.58 -11.51
N ALA A 60 7.63 32.76 -11.66
CA ALA A 60 7.75 33.55 -12.87
C ALA A 60 9.18 34.07 -13.07
N MET A 61 9.71 33.91 -14.28
CA MET A 61 11.07 34.34 -14.63
C MET A 61 11.17 34.81 -16.09
N PRO A 62 12.19 35.60 -16.46
CA PRO A 62 12.49 35.91 -17.86
C PRO A 62 12.86 34.66 -18.67
N HIS A 63 12.67 34.71 -19.99
CA HIS A 63 12.91 33.58 -20.89
C HIS A 63 14.33 33.02 -20.79
N THR A 64 15.35 33.88 -20.71
CA THR A 64 16.75 33.43 -20.58
C THR A 64 16.98 32.62 -19.31
N LYS A 65 16.31 32.99 -18.21
CA LYS A 65 16.38 32.25 -16.95
C LYS A 65 15.59 30.94 -17.01
N ALA A 66 14.46 30.94 -17.72
CA ALA A 66 13.66 29.74 -17.98
C ALA A 66 14.49 28.68 -18.70
N VAL A 67 15.18 29.07 -19.79
CA VAL A 67 16.10 28.19 -20.53
C VAL A 67 17.24 27.68 -19.64
N GLU A 68 17.87 28.55 -18.85
CA GLU A 68 18.93 28.17 -17.90
C GLU A 68 18.44 27.15 -16.86
N ASN A 69 17.25 27.39 -16.29
CA ASN A 69 16.69 26.55 -15.23
C ASN A 69 16.21 25.19 -15.77
N CYS A 70 15.59 25.12 -16.95
CA CYS A 70 15.33 23.83 -17.60
C CYS A 70 16.65 23.10 -17.91
N GLY A 71 17.68 23.81 -18.38
CA GLY A 71 19.01 23.25 -18.62
C GLY A 71 19.66 22.65 -17.36
N LYS A 72 19.47 23.28 -16.20
CA LYS A 72 19.90 22.73 -14.89
C LYS A 72 19.14 21.48 -14.47
N LEU A 73 17.95 21.24 -15.03
CA LEU A 73 17.23 19.99 -14.89
C LEU A 73 17.70 18.92 -15.89
N ASN A 74 18.68 19.23 -16.75
CA ASN A 74 19.02 18.44 -17.93
C ASN A 74 17.82 18.28 -18.88
N GLU A 75 17.07 19.36 -19.06
CA GLU A 75 15.86 19.44 -19.88
C GLU A 75 15.90 20.69 -20.77
N GLY A 76 15.05 20.72 -21.79
CA GLY A 76 14.77 21.93 -22.57
C GLY A 76 13.46 22.58 -22.11
N LEU A 77 13.09 23.69 -22.75
CA LEU A 77 11.69 24.13 -22.71
C LEU A 77 10.79 23.08 -23.38
N LEU A 78 9.55 22.97 -22.94
CA LEU A 78 8.61 21.99 -23.47
C LEU A 78 8.37 22.21 -24.96
N SER A 79 8.57 21.17 -25.77
CA SER A 79 8.30 21.21 -27.22
C SER A 79 6.81 21.43 -27.50
N THR A 80 6.52 22.32 -28.45
CA THR A 80 5.14 22.62 -28.89
C THR A 80 4.71 21.77 -30.10
N SER A 81 5.47 20.71 -30.41
CA SER A 81 5.23 19.81 -31.54
C SER A 81 4.82 18.41 -31.07
N GLY A 82 4.21 17.62 -31.94
CA GLY A 82 3.77 16.25 -31.64
C GLY A 82 2.35 16.16 -31.08
N LEU A 83 1.94 14.93 -30.73
CA LEU A 83 0.59 14.63 -30.22
C LEU A 83 0.41 15.11 -28.78
N TYR A 84 1.41 14.90 -27.92
CA TYR A 84 1.40 15.36 -26.52
C TYR A 84 0.94 16.81 -26.36
N PHE A 85 1.59 17.76 -27.06
CA PHE A 85 1.26 19.18 -26.94
C PHE A 85 -0.12 19.52 -27.54
N LYS A 86 -0.66 18.68 -28.43
CA LYS A 86 -2.00 18.88 -29.00
C LYS A 86 -3.11 18.40 -28.06
N SER A 87 -2.87 17.34 -27.29
CA SER A 87 -3.86 16.74 -26.38
C SER A 87 -3.66 17.16 -24.93
N ASP A 88 -2.53 16.80 -24.33
CA ASP A 88 -2.39 16.70 -22.88
C ASP A 88 -2.21 18.06 -22.21
N ILE A 89 -1.51 18.98 -22.88
CA ILE A 89 -1.16 20.30 -22.28
C ILE A 89 -2.40 21.07 -21.83
N GLN A 90 -3.54 20.90 -22.51
CA GLN A 90 -4.80 21.55 -22.15
C GLN A 90 -5.27 21.10 -20.77
N TYR A 91 -5.29 19.78 -20.51
CA TYR A 91 -5.67 19.22 -19.22
C TYR A 91 -4.66 19.58 -18.12
N LEU A 92 -3.37 19.63 -18.44
CA LEU A 92 -2.34 20.04 -17.47
C LEU A 92 -2.54 21.50 -17.02
N VAL A 93 -2.80 22.42 -17.95
CA VAL A 93 -3.07 23.82 -17.60
C VAL A 93 -4.43 23.99 -16.94
N GLN A 94 -5.48 23.28 -17.38
CA GLN A 94 -6.78 23.27 -16.72
C GLN A 94 -6.68 22.81 -15.27
N TYR A 95 -5.90 21.77 -15.00
CA TYR A 95 -5.63 21.30 -13.66
C TYR A 95 -4.87 22.35 -12.82
N LEU A 96 -3.83 23.00 -13.36
CA LEU A 96 -3.15 24.10 -12.65
C LEU A 96 -4.10 25.26 -12.33
N VAL A 97 -5.06 25.56 -13.20
CA VAL A 97 -6.10 26.55 -12.93
C VAL A 97 -7.03 26.08 -11.82
N HIS A 98 -7.45 24.83 -11.84
CA HIS A 98 -8.30 24.24 -10.82
C HIS A 98 -7.64 24.22 -9.44
N ASP A 99 -6.34 23.88 -9.37
CA ASP A 99 -5.55 23.82 -8.15
C ASP A 99 -4.98 25.19 -7.73
N GLU A 100 -5.47 26.29 -8.31
CA GLU A 100 -5.10 27.67 -8.01
C GLU A 100 -3.60 28.00 -8.22
N HIS A 101 -2.90 27.21 -9.03
CA HIS A 101 -1.51 27.44 -9.44
C HIS A 101 -1.40 28.31 -10.71
N ALA A 102 -2.49 28.54 -11.43
CA ALA A 102 -2.53 29.37 -12.63
C ALA A 102 -3.86 30.10 -12.82
N LEU A 103 -3.86 31.16 -13.64
CA LEU A 103 -5.07 31.78 -14.17
C LEU A 103 -5.36 31.26 -15.59
N PRO A 104 -6.62 31.22 -16.06
CA PRO A 104 -6.95 30.81 -17.43
C PRO A 104 -6.24 31.63 -18.53
N THR A 105 -5.92 32.90 -18.23
CA THR A 105 -5.18 33.83 -19.11
C THR A 105 -3.66 33.75 -18.93
N GLN A 106 -3.16 33.01 -17.94
CA GLN A 106 -1.74 32.96 -17.62
C GLN A 106 -0.96 32.38 -18.82
N ALA A 107 0.09 33.10 -19.22
CA ALA A 107 1.03 32.62 -20.22
C ALA A 107 2.20 31.90 -19.54
N PHE A 108 2.72 30.88 -20.20
CA PHE A 108 3.83 30.04 -19.76
C PHE A 108 4.92 30.01 -20.83
N TRP A 109 6.19 30.04 -20.43
CA TRP A 109 7.30 29.80 -21.35
C TRP A 109 7.27 28.35 -21.85
N VAL A 110 7.38 28.19 -23.17
CA VAL A 110 7.47 26.91 -23.90
C VAL A 110 8.51 27.06 -25.02
N ALA A 111 8.94 25.97 -25.64
CA ALA A 111 9.93 26.03 -26.70
C ALA A 111 9.37 26.73 -27.95
N GLY A 112 10.20 27.55 -28.59
CA GLY A 112 9.93 28.05 -29.94
C GLY A 112 10.57 27.22 -31.04
N GLN A 113 10.49 27.72 -32.28
CA GLN A 113 11.11 27.05 -33.44
C GLN A 113 12.64 27.04 -33.29
N ASN A 114 13.22 28.12 -32.77
CA ASN A 114 14.62 28.22 -32.40
C ASN A 114 14.77 28.40 -30.87
N PRO A 115 15.90 28.02 -30.27
CA PRO A 115 16.14 28.17 -28.82
C PRO A 115 16.06 29.60 -28.29
N THR A 116 16.22 30.60 -29.16
CA THR A 116 16.15 32.03 -28.82
C THR A 116 14.74 32.61 -28.94
N ASP A 117 13.79 31.86 -29.47
CA ASP A 117 12.44 32.35 -29.73
C ASP A 117 11.64 32.39 -28.43
N CYS A 118 11.24 33.59 -28.02
CA CYS A 118 10.48 33.81 -26.79
C CYS A 118 9.00 33.50 -27.01
N GLN A 119 8.69 32.21 -27.03
CA GLN A 119 7.37 31.67 -27.28
C GLN A 119 6.66 31.29 -25.98
N THR A 120 5.35 31.54 -25.95
CA THR A 120 4.50 31.25 -24.81
C THR A 120 3.29 30.43 -25.20
N TYR A 121 2.72 29.72 -24.24
CA TYR A 121 1.42 29.07 -24.34
C TYR A 121 0.48 29.60 -23.26
N SER A 122 -0.81 29.73 -23.56
CA SER A 122 -1.87 29.96 -22.57
C SER A 122 -3.13 29.21 -22.99
N LEU A 123 -3.97 28.82 -22.02
CA LEU A 123 -5.17 28.04 -22.30
C LEU A 123 -6.13 28.76 -23.24
N MET A 124 -6.37 30.06 -23.03
CA MET A 124 -7.29 30.85 -23.88
C MET A 124 -6.63 31.49 -25.10
N GLY A 125 -5.32 31.73 -25.08
CA GLY A 125 -4.60 32.44 -26.15
C GLY A 125 -3.79 31.55 -27.08
N GLY A 126 -3.64 30.27 -26.78
CA GLY A 126 -2.79 29.35 -27.54
C GLY A 126 -1.32 29.77 -27.53
N LEU A 127 -0.63 29.50 -28.64
CA LEU A 127 0.78 29.86 -28.82
C LEU A 127 0.92 31.33 -29.26
N ALA A 128 1.80 32.07 -28.58
CA ALA A 128 2.07 33.48 -28.91
C ALA A 128 3.52 33.88 -28.58
N ALA A 129 4.09 34.79 -29.36
CA ALA A 129 5.36 35.43 -29.04
C ALA A 129 5.18 36.53 -27.97
N ARG A 130 6.14 36.66 -27.05
CA ARG A 130 6.16 37.69 -26.01
C ARG A 130 7.57 38.28 -25.86
N PRO A 131 7.72 39.52 -25.36
CA PRO A 131 9.03 40.07 -25.02
C PRO A 131 9.79 39.14 -24.05
N CYS A 132 11.03 38.80 -24.37
CA CYS A 132 11.84 37.82 -23.62
C CYS A 132 12.10 38.19 -22.14
N ASN A 133 11.97 39.48 -21.81
CA ASN A 133 12.11 40.00 -20.45
C ASN A 133 10.82 39.87 -19.62
N THR A 134 9.72 39.39 -20.20
CA THR A 134 8.47 39.14 -19.46
C THR A 134 8.74 38.08 -18.39
N SER A 135 8.24 38.29 -17.17
CA SER A 135 8.36 37.28 -16.12
C SER A 135 7.16 36.33 -16.19
N LEU A 136 7.39 35.07 -16.57
CA LEU A 136 6.35 34.05 -16.70
C LEU A 136 6.81 32.72 -16.10
N PRO A 137 5.88 31.91 -15.55
CA PRO A 137 6.17 30.54 -15.17
C PRO A 137 6.51 29.68 -16.40
N THR A 138 7.13 28.52 -16.20
CA THR A 138 7.80 27.78 -17.29
C THR A 138 7.40 26.31 -17.33
N PHE A 139 7.20 25.77 -18.53
CA PHE A 139 7.16 24.33 -18.77
C PHE A 139 8.48 23.85 -19.37
N CYS A 140 9.18 22.97 -18.65
CA CYS A 140 10.33 22.24 -19.14
C CYS A 140 9.89 20.87 -19.69
N SER A 141 10.65 20.33 -20.64
CA SER A 141 10.48 18.94 -21.06
C SER A 141 10.72 17.97 -19.89
N GLN A 142 10.28 16.73 -20.08
CA GLN A 142 10.74 15.57 -19.31
C GLN A 142 11.19 14.52 -20.32
N GLN A 143 12.46 14.14 -20.29
CA GLN A 143 13.00 13.09 -21.16
C GLN A 143 13.29 11.78 -20.42
N ALA A 144 13.05 11.72 -19.10
CA ALA A 144 13.19 10.47 -18.36
C ALA A 144 12.24 9.41 -18.92
N PRO A 145 12.75 8.24 -19.35
CA PRO A 145 11.92 7.25 -20.01
C PRO A 145 10.97 6.58 -19.03
N TYR A 146 9.84 6.12 -19.55
CA TYR A 146 8.99 5.20 -18.83
C TYR A 146 9.70 3.86 -18.67
N ARG A 147 9.85 3.40 -17.42
CA ARG A 147 10.36 2.08 -17.09
C ARG A 147 9.22 1.27 -16.47
N PRO A 148 8.75 0.19 -17.12
CA PRO A 148 7.70 -0.64 -16.54
C PRO A 148 8.24 -1.37 -15.30
N ASN A 149 7.32 -1.70 -14.38
CA ASN A 149 7.60 -2.42 -13.13
C ASN A 149 8.44 -1.58 -12.15
N THR A 150 9.10 -2.24 -11.21
CA THR A 150 10.04 -1.64 -10.26
C THR A 150 11.42 -1.37 -10.85
N ASN A 151 11.53 -1.35 -12.18
CA ASN A 151 12.77 -0.96 -12.86
C ASN A 151 12.98 0.55 -12.76
N VAL A 152 14.20 0.96 -12.44
CA VAL A 152 14.54 2.37 -12.26
C VAL A 152 15.63 2.73 -13.24
N ASP A 153 15.45 3.84 -13.98
CA ASP A 153 16.53 4.38 -14.80
C ASP A 153 17.63 4.95 -13.90
N GLN A 154 18.88 4.63 -14.22
CA GLN A 154 20.05 4.96 -13.41
C GLN A 154 20.94 5.99 -14.11
N ASN A 155 20.44 6.60 -15.18
CA ASN A 155 21.13 7.70 -15.84
C ASN A 155 21.19 8.91 -14.89
N PRO A 156 22.40 9.37 -14.51
CA PRO A 156 22.56 10.52 -13.61
C PRO A 156 21.93 11.82 -14.12
N ALA A 157 21.64 11.93 -15.42
CA ALA A 157 20.87 13.02 -16.01
C ALA A 157 19.49 13.24 -15.35
N PHE A 158 18.92 12.19 -14.77
CA PHE A 158 17.61 12.20 -14.13
C PHE A 158 17.70 12.28 -12.60
N GLU A 159 18.91 12.32 -12.02
CA GLU A 159 19.12 12.48 -10.58
C GLU A 159 18.81 13.91 -10.14
N PHE A 160 18.12 14.07 -9.01
CA PHE A 160 17.81 15.38 -8.42
C PHE A 160 17.83 15.31 -6.88
N GLN A 161 17.98 16.46 -6.23
CA GLN A 161 18.20 16.53 -4.78
C GLN A 161 17.04 17.15 -4.01
N VAL A 162 16.76 16.58 -2.83
CA VAL A 162 15.87 17.14 -1.81
C VAL A 162 16.62 17.19 -0.48
N GLN A 163 16.47 18.29 0.25
CA GLN A 163 17.07 18.44 1.57
C GLN A 163 16.00 18.46 2.66
N SER A 164 16.23 17.70 3.74
CA SER A 164 15.43 17.73 4.96
C SER A 164 16.35 17.74 6.18
N GLY A 165 16.43 18.89 6.87
CA GLY A 165 17.39 19.10 7.95
C GLY A 165 18.83 18.86 7.49
N ASN A 166 19.52 17.96 8.19
CA ASN A 166 20.91 17.56 7.91
C ASN A 166 21.04 16.48 6.83
N ILE A 167 19.95 16.07 6.18
CA ILE A 167 19.98 14.98 5.19
C ILE A 167 19.69 15.55 3.81
N THR A 168 20.58 15.29 2.87
CA THR A 168 20.36 15.51 1.44
C THR A 168 20.08 14.16 0.78
N PHE A 169 18.90 14.02 0.19
CA PHE A 169 18.47 12.85 -0.55
C PHE A 169 18.70 13.09 -2.04
N VAL A 170 19.43 12.20 -2.70
CA VAL A 170 19.59 12.18 -4.15
C VAL A 170 18.69 11.07 -4.71
N GLY A 171 17.56 11.46 -5.29
CA GLY A 171 16.61 10.56 -5.95
C GLY A 171 16.74 10.62 -7.47
N ASN A 172 15.81 9.97 -8.17
CA ASN A 172 15.69 9.98 -9.63
C ASN A 172 14.29 10.38 -10.05
N ARG A 173 14.11 10.95 -11.23
CA ARG A 173 12.79 11.08 -11.86
C ARG A 173 12.60 10.02 -12.94
N ASP A 174 11.36 9.59 -13.11
CA ASP A 174 10.93 8.76 -14.24
C ASP A 174 9.84 9.48 -15.04
N HIS A 175 9.13 8.76 -15.91
CA HIS A 175 8.05 9.32 -16.73
C HIS A 175 6.82 9.79 -15.94
N LEU A 176 6.61 9.26 -14.73
CA LEU A 176 5.41 9.51 -13.93
C LEU A 176 5.65 10.47 -12.77
N SER A 177 6.84 10.45 -12.17
CA SER A 177 7.05 11.08 -10.87
C SER A 177 8.52 11.31 -10.52
N PHE A 178 8.73 12.09 -9.48
CA PHE A 178 9.96 12.09 -8.70
C PHE A 178 9.98 10.87 -7.76
N ARG A 179 11.08 10.12 -7.73
CA ARG A 179 11.24 8.87 -6.97
C ARG A 179 12.46 8.92 -6.05
N PHE A 180 12.25 8.54 -4.78
CA PHE A 180 13.30 8.33 -3.79
C PHE A 180 13.14 6.95 -3.19
N LEU A 181 13.99 6.04 -3.61
CA LEU A 181 13.85 4.61 -3.36
C LEU A 181 14.97 4.18 -2.41
N GLY A 182 14.64 3.37 -1.40
CA GLY A 182 15.62 2.88 -0.43
C GLY A 182 16.05 3.91 0.62
N ILE A 183 15.16 4.79 1.08
CA ILE A 183 15.43 5.73 2.17
C ILE A 183 15.46 4.96 3.51
N PRO A 184 16.57 4.97 4.28
CA PRO A 184 16.58 4.41 5.62
C PRO A 184 15.74 5.30 6.56
N TYR A 185 14.63 4.76 7.08
CA TYR A 185 13.75 5.50 7.99
C TYR A 185 14.06 5.23 9.46
N ALA A 186 14.86 4.22 9.76
CA ALA A 186 15.31 3.87 11.11
C ALA A 186 16.84 3.85 11.22
N ASN A 187 17.35 4.16 12.41
CA ASN A 187 18.74 3.85 12.75
C ASN A 187 18.97 2.33 12.69
N PRO A 188 20.20 1.84 12.45
CA PRO A 188 20.49 0.41 12.49
C PRO A 188 19.93 -0.26 13.75
N VAL A 189 19.11 -1.28 13.57
CA VAL A 189 18.34 -1.91 14.64
C VAL A 189 19.03 -3.19 15.08
N GLN A 190 19.14 -3.42 16.39
CA GLN A 190 19.60 -4.71 16.91
C GLN A 190 18.48 -5.74 16.79
N ARG A 191 18.84 -7.01 16.58
CA ARG A 191 17.86 -8.10 16.50
C ARG A 191 17.02 -8.17 17.78
N PHE A 192 15.70 -8.27 17.61
CA PHE A 192 14.71 -8.26 18.70
C PHE A 192 14.73 -7.00 19.60
N ALA A 193 15.11 -5.86 19.02
CA ALA A 193 14.95 -4.54 19.64
C ALA A 193 13.97 -3.67 18.83
N TYR A 194 13.32 -2.72 19.50
CA TYR A 194 12.47 -1.74 18.83
C TYR A 194 13.31 -0.71 18.06
N SER A 195 12.82 -0.32 16.89
CA SER A 195 13.47 0.68 16.04
C SER A 195 13.24 2.10 16.55
N ASN A 196 14.08 3.03 16.09
CA ASN A 196 13.93 4.46 16.33
C ASN A 196 14.15 5.20 15.01
N PRO A 197 13.49 6.37 14.80
CA PRO A 197 13.63 7.13 13.56
C PRO A 197 15.09 7.42 13.23
N TYR A 198 15.43 7.36 11.95
CA TYR A 198 16.77 7.69 11.47
C TYR A 198 17.09 9.16 11.77
N THR A 199 18.21 9.42 12.42
CA THR A 199 18.65 10.77 12.80
C THR A 199 20.14 10.94 12.57
N THR A 200 20.55 12.14 12.16
CA THR A 200 21.97 12.50 12.04
C THR A 200 22.24 13.90 12.58
N SER A 201 23.31 14.03 13.37
CA SER A 201 23.77 15.32 13.90
C SER A 201 24.66 16.07 12.91
N THR A 202 25.22 15.38 11.91
CA THR A 202 26.07 15.97 10.87
C THR A 202 25.40 15.88 9.50
N PRO A 203 25.68 16.84 8.60
CA PRO A 203 25.21 16.76 7.22
C PRO A 203 25.60 15.44 6.55
N VAL A 204 24.65 14.76 5.92
CA VAL A 204 24.86 13.52 5.16
C VAL A 204 24.13 13.57 3.83
N THR A 205 24.73 12.98 2.81
CA THR A 205 24.08 12.78 1.51
C THR A 205 23.77 11.31 1.32
N LEU A 206 22.49 10.98 1.09
CA LEU A 206 22.01 9.62 0.83
C LEU A 206 21.64 9.49 -0.64
N LEU A 207 22.25 8.53 -1.33
CA LEU A 207 21.85 8.13 -2.68
C LEU A 207 20.68 7.14 -2.56
N VAL A 208 19.49 7.58 -2.94
CA VAL A 208 18.22 6.86 -2.80
C VAL A 208 17.56 6.68 -4.17
N THR A 209 18.33 6.10 -5.08
CA THR A 209 17.96 5.88 -6.49
C THR A 209 17.53 4.45 -6.79
N ARG A 210 17.54 3.56 -5.79
CA ARG A 210 17.21 2.13 -5.93
C ARG A 210 16.50 1.64 -4.68
N TYR A 211 15.58 0.71 -4.84
CA TYR A 211 14.95 0.05 -3.70
C TYR A 211 16.00 -0.51 -2.74
N GLY A 212 15.77 -0.31 -1.45
CA GLY A 212 16.55 -0.95 -0.40
C GLY A 212 16.19 -2.42 -0.31
N THR A 213 17.10 -3.25 0.21
CA THR A 213 16.86 -4.68 0.34
C THR A 213 15.61 -4.94 1.20
N PRO A 214 14.73 -5.89 0.80
CA PRO A 214 13.62 -6.31 1.64
C PRO A 214 14.10 -6.91 2.98
N CYS A 215 13.20 -6.97 3.97
CA CYS A 215 13.52 -7.63 5.24
C CYS A 215 13.79 -9.13 5.03
N PRO A 216 14.62 -9.77 5.88
CA PRO A 216 14.99 -11.17 5.73
C PRO A 216 13.78 -12.10 5.64
N GLN A 217 13.76 -12.89 4.57
CA GLN A 217 12.72 -13.85 4.22
C GLN A 217 13.27 -14.76 3.12
N SER A 218 12.81 -16.02 3.03
CA SER A 218 13.23 -17.01 2.02
C SER A 218 14.74 -16.97 1.74
N ARG A 219 15.15 -16.53 0.53
CA ARG A 219 16.56 -16.44 0.09
C ARG A 219 17.25 -15.11 0.42
N ILE A 220 16.54 -14.16 1.03
CA ILE A 220 17.05 -12.85 1.44
C ILE A 220 17.67 -12.98 2.84
N ARG A 221 18.99 -12.77 2.92
CA ARG A 221 19.77 -12.94 4.16
C ARG A 221 20.07 -11.63 4.89
N GLN A 222 19.82 -10.49 4.24
CA GLN A 222 20.32 -9.21 4.71
C GLN A 222 19.34 -8.58 5.71
N GLU A 223 19.78 -8.41 6.96
CA GLU A 223 19.04 -7.70 8.03
C GLU A 223 19.24 -6.17 7.98
N ASP A 224 19.96 -5.68 6.98
CA ASP A 224 20.43 -4.30 6.97
C ASP A 224 19.29 -3.32 6.71
N ARG A 225 18.97 -2.58 7.78
CA ARG A 225 18.17 -1.34 7.80
C ARG A 225 16.72 -1.50 7.33
N LEU A 226 15.91 -0.55 7.77
CA LEU A 226 14.52 -0.47 7.42
C LEU A 226 14.32 0.68 6.44
N PHE A 227 13.81 0.33 5.26
CA PHE A 227 13.72 1.24 4.12
C PHE A 227 12.28 1.59 3.77
N LEU A 228 12.09 2.80 3.28
CA LEU A 228 10.87 3.24 2.61
C LEU A 228 11.20 3.87 1.26
N ASN A 229 10.17 4.00 0.43
CA ASN A 229 10.26 4.59 -0.91
C ASN A 229 9.20 5.69 -1.04
N ILE A 230 9.52 6.77 -1.74
CA ILE A 230 8.64 7.92 -1.95
C ILE A 230 8.48 8.19 -3.44
N TYR A 231 7.24 8.38 -3.87
CA TYR A 231 6.85 8.82 -5.21
C TYR A 231 6.07 10.12 -5.03
N THR A 232 6.45 11.17 -5.74
CA THR A 232 5.82 12.49 -5.58
C THR A 232 5.74 13.25 -6.88
N PRO A 233 4.64 13.98 -7.14
CA PRO A 233 4.52 14.92 -8.25
C PRO A 233 4.98 16.33 -7.86
N TYR A 234 5.37 16.60 -6.60
CA TYR A 234 5.63 17.96 -6.14
C TYR A 234 6.87 18.03 -5.24
N ILE A 235 7.78 18.94 -5.57
CA ILE A 235 8.96 19.26 -4.75
C ILE A 235 8.95 20.76 -4.45
N PRO A 236 8.77 21.17 -3.18
CA PRO A 236 8.74 22.58 -2.81
C PRO A 236 10.14 23.20 -2.87
N GLN A 237 10.21 24.47 -3.28
CA GLN A 237 11.44 25.26 -3.28
C GLN A 237 12.02 25.40 -1.86
N ASN A 238 11.14 25.64 -0.89
CA ASN A 238 11.52 25.86 0.50
C ASN A 238 10.72 24.93 1.42
N PRO A 239 11.28 23.76 1.78
CA PRO A 239 10.68 22.82 2.72
C PRO A 239 10.32 23.43 4.09
N ALA A 240 11.07 24.44 4.57
CA ALA A 240 10.81 25.09 5.86
C ALA A 240 9.62 26.06 5.78
N GLN A 241 9.35 26.65 4.61
CA GLN A 241 8.15 27.44 4.33
C GLN A 241 6.96 26.59 3.90
N ALA A 242 7.15 25.29 3.63
CA ALA A 242 6.05 24.35 3.37
C ALA A 242 5.03 24.26 4.54
N ASN A 243 5.36 24.80 5.71
CA ASN A 243 4.41 25.09 6.78
C ASN A 243 3.25 26.03 6.36
N SER A 244 3.31 26.73 5.22
CA SER A 244 2.10 27.22 4.55
C SER A 244 1.36 26.03 3.92
N LYS A 245 0.66 25.25 4.75
CA LYS A 245 -0.01 23.97 4.43
C LYS A 245 -0.90 23.94 3.18
N LYS A 246 -1.23 25.10 2.61
CA LYS A 246 -2.14 25.24 1.46
C LYS A 246 -1.62 24.62 0.15
N LYS A 247 -0.31 24.34 0.02
CA LYS A 247 0.29 23.81 -1.23
C LYS A 247 0.83 22.38 -1.15
N LEU A 248 0.93 21.79 0.04
CA LEU A 248 1.42 20.43 0.20
C LEU A 248 0.35 19.40 -0.22
N LYS A 249 0.78 18.23 -0.66
CA LYS A 249 -0.07 17.17 -1.21
C LYS A 249 -0.38 16.11 -0.14
N PRO A 250 -1.57 15.47 -0.13
CA PRO A 250 -1.84 14.41 0.85
C PRO A 250 -0.87 13.24 0.67
N VAL A 251 -0.73 12.41 1.70
CA VAL A 251 0.21 11.29 1.71
C VAL A 251 -0.55 9.97 1.85
N ILE A 252 -0.34 9.04 0.93
CA ILE A 252 -0.75 7.64 1.10
C ILE A 252 0.47 6.82 1.53
N VAL A 253 0.32 6.04 2.59
CA VAL A 253 1.36 5.15 3.12
C VAL A 253 0.91 3.71 2.95
N TRP A 254 1.58 2.98 2.06
CA TRP A 254 1.31 1.59 1.76
C TRP A 254 2.03 0.64 2.71
N ILE A 255 1.27 -0.31 3.26
CA ILE A 255 1.70 -1.38 4.15
C ILE A 255 1.41 -2.71 3.46
N HIS A 256 2.46 -3.37 2.98
CA HIS A 256 2.32 -4.62 2.22
C HIS A 256 1.79 -5.78 3.08
N GLY A 257 1.07 -6.70 2.43
CA GLY A 257 0.65 -7.99 2.98
C GLY A 257 1.77 -9.03 2.99
N GLY A 258 1.39 -10.31 3.11
CA GLY A 258 2.33 -11.45 3.13
C GLY A 258 2.35 -12.24 4.45
N ALA A 259 1.18 -12.41 5.06
CA ALA A 259 0.97 -13.23 6.26
C ALA A 259 1.87 -12.88 7.47
N LEU A 260 2.37 -11.64 7.55
CA LEU A 260 3.41 -11.17 8.49
C LEU A 260 4.68 -12.01 8.46
N ALA A 261 4.95 -12.75 7.39
CA ALA A 261 6.08 -13.67 7.29
C ALA A 261 6.96 -13.38 6.07
N PHE A 262 6.42 -12.66 5.10
CA PHE A 262 7.06 -12.28 3.86
C PHE A 262 6.40 -11.01 3.31
N GLY A 263 6.89 -10.54 2.17
CA GLY A 263 6.43 -9.34 1.49
C GLY A 263 7.50 -8.27 1.47
N GLU A 264 7.32 -7.31 0.57
CA GLU A 264 8.30 -6.28 0.27
C GLU A 264 7.61 -5.03 -0.30
N SER A 265 8.31 -3.91 -0.33
CA SER A 265 7.76 -2.61 -0.77
C SER A 265 8.03 -2.28 -2.24
N ASP A 266 8.70 -3.18 -2.97
CA ASP A 266 9.17 -3.03 -4.35
C ASP A 266 8.51 -4.03 -5.33
N SER A 267 7.20 -4.20 -5.22
CA SER A 267 6.40 -5.00 -6.16
C SER A 267 5.64 -4.14 -7.17
N LEU A 268 5.54 -4.64 -8.41
CA LEU A 268 4.68 -4.06 -9.46
C LEU A 268 3.21 -3.99 -9.04
N ALA A 269 2.73 -4.90 -8.18
CA ALA A 269 1.31 -4.92 -7.78
C ALA A 269 0.87 -3.63 -7.04
N PHE A 270 1.83 -2.84 -6.53
CA PHE A 270 1.57 -1.62 -5.77
C PHE A 270 2.64 -0.53 -5.97
N ASP A 271 3.22 -0.43 -7.17
CA ASP A 271 4.11 0.71 -7.49
C ASP A 271 3.35 2.04 -7.39
N GLY A 272 3.95 3.00 -6.70
CA GLY A 272 3.29 4.27 -6.34
C GLY A 272 3.23 5.32 -7.44
N GLY A 273 3.91 5.13 -8.58
CA GLY A 273 4.07 6.16 -9.61
C GLY A 273 2.74 6.61 -10.22
N ASN A 274 1.81 5.68 -10.44
CA ASN A 274 0.48 5.97 -10.95
C ASN A 274 -0.36 6.72 -9.93
N MET A 275 -0.36 6.27 -8.68
CA MET A 275 -1.13 6.92 -7.63
C MET A 275 -0.64 8.36 -7.42
N ALA A 276 0.68 8.58 -7.41
CA ALA A 276 1.26 9.91 -7.29
C ALA A 276 0.87 10.83 -8.45
N SER A 277 1.10 10.39 -9.69
CA SER A 277 0.84 11.20 -10.90
C SER A 277 -0.64 11.47 -11.15
N ARG A 278 -1.50 10.43 -11.08
CA ARG A 278 -2.94 10.55 -11.36
C ARG A 278 -3.69 11.36 -10.31
N ASN A 279 -3.34 11.21 -9.04
CA ASN A 279 -4.12 11.78 -7.94
C ASN A 279 -3.49 13.01 -7.28
N ASP A 280 -2.34 13.47 -7.79
CA ASP A 280 -1.59 14.59 -7.24
C ASP A 280 -1.35 14.43 -5.73
N LEU A 281 -0.66 13.36 -5.37
CA LEU A 281 -0.39 12.99 -3.98
C LEU A 281 1.00 12.39 -3.81
N VAL A 282 1.48 12.35 -2.57
CA VAL A 282 2.72 11.65 -2.23
C VAL A 282 2.39 10.21 -1.83
N TYR A 283 3.01 9.24 -2.50
CA TYR A 283 2.88 7.83 -2.15
C TYR A 283 4.14 7.34 -1.47
N VAL A 284 3.99 6.59 -0.38
CA VAL A 284 5.10 6.02 0.39
C VAL A 284 4.89 4.51 0.55
N SER A 285 5.82 3.68 0.09
CA SER A 285 5.83 2.24 0.38
C SER A 285 6.91 1.90 1.41
N ILE A 286 6.62 1.00 2.35
CA ILE A 286 7.48 0.75 3.52
C ILE A 286 7.81 -0.75 3.65
N ASN A 287 9.09 -1.07 3.91
CA ASN A 287 9.50 -2.37 4.45
C ASN A 287 9.44 -2.35 5.98
N TYR A 288 8.86 -3.38 6.59
CA TYR A 288 8.86 -3.60 8.04
C TYR A 288 9.32 -5.04 8.35
N ARG A 289 9.84 -5.28 9.56
CA ARG A 289 10.27 -6.65 9.92
C ARG A 289 9.09 -7.61 9.91
N VAL A 290 9.29 -8.74 9.24
CA VAL A 290 8.35 -9.86 9.15
C VAL A 290 8.89 -11.08 9.90
N GLY A 291 8.02 -12.06 10.09
CA GLY A 291 8.28 -13.35 10.74
C GLY A 291 8.77 -13.19 12.17
N PRO A 292 9.62 -14.10 12.66
CA PRO A 292 10.16 -14.06 14.01
C PRO A 292 10.93 -12.77 14.31
N LEU A 293 11.60 -12.17 13.32
CA LEU A 293 12.30 -10.89 13.50
C LEU A 293 11.33 -9.72 13.80
N GLY A 294 10.10 -9.82 13.33
CA GLY A 294 9.04 -8.83 13.53
C GLY A 294 8.13 -9.12 14.71
N PHE A 295 7.89 -10.39 15.06
CA PHE A 295 6.74 -10.77 15.89
C PHE A 295 7.01 -11.84 16.96
N LEU A 296 8.23 -12.39 17.06
CA LEU A 296 8.57 -13.40 18.09
C LEU A 296 8.46 -12.81 19.50
N THR A 297 7.91 -13.59 20.43
CA THR A 297 7.89 -13.31 21.87
C THR A 297 8.67 -14.37 22.66
N LEU A 298 9.18 -14.01 23.84
CA LEU A 298 9.85 -14.97 24.76
C LEU A 298 9.12 -15.15 26.11
N ASN A 299 8.03 -14.41 26.35
CA ASN A 299 7.32 -14.39 27.63
C ASN A 299 8.26 -14.19 28.84
N ASP A 300 9.27 -13.32 28.67
CA ASP A 300 10.29 -12.99 29.66
C ASP A 300 10.20 -11.53 30.16
N GLY A 301 9.22 -10.78 29.65
CA GLY A 301 9.01 -9.36 29.91
C GLY A 301 9.95 -8.42 29.14
N ILE A 302 10.87 -8.95 28.33
CA ILE A 302 11.88 -8.20 27.59
C ILE A 302 11.59 -8.27 26.08
N VAL A 303 11.45 -9.49 25.54
CA VAL A 303 11.15 -9.74 24.12
C VAL A 303 9.65 -9.97 23.99
N ASN A 304 8.93 -8.86 23.83
CA ASN A 304 7.46 -8.82 23.87
C ASN A 304 6.79 -8.84 22.49
N GLY A 305 7.54 -9.09 21.41
CA GLY A 305 7.01 -9.07 20.04
C GLY A 305 6.68 -7.66 19.53
N ASN A 306 5.83 -7.59 18.51
CA ASN A 306 5.38 -6.34 17.86
C ASN A 306 6.52 -5.43 17.33
N PHE A 307 7.71 -5.97 17.06
CA PHE A 307 8.80 -5.22 16.45
C PHE A 307 8.42 -4.66 15.08
N GLY A 308 7.69 -5.43 14.26
CA GLY A 308 7.15 -4.97 12.99
C GLY A 308 6.12 -3.84 13.13
N VAL A 309 5.30 -3.84 14.19
CA VAL A 309 4.39 -2.71 14.50
C VAL A 309 5.21 -1.48 14.92
N GLY A 310 6.23 -1.67 15.74
CA GLY A 310 7.16 -0.60 16.13
C GLY A 310 7.92 0.01 14.95
N ASP A 311 8.26 -0.80 13.95
CA ASP A 311 8.87 -0.34 12.69
C ASP A 311 7.93 0.58 11.91
N LEU A 312 6.64 0.23 11.81
CA LEU A 312 5.64 1.08 11.17
C LEU A 312 5.41 2.39 11.93
N VAL A 313 5.36 2.35 13.26
CA VAL A 313 5.29 3.57 14.09
C VAL A 313 6.53 4.45 13.87
N THR A 314 7.70 3.84 13.78
CA THR A 314 8.96 4.53 13.49
C THR A 314 8.95 5.16 12.10
N ALA A 315 8.48 4.45 11.08
CA ALA A 315 8.33 4.98 9.73
C ALA A 315 7.33 6.15 9.68
N LEU A 316 6.19 6.03 10.36
CA LEU A 316 5.19 7.11 10.45
C LEU A 316 5.75 8.35 11.16
N ARG A 317 6.56 8.19 12.22
CA ARG A 317 7.26 9.32 12.87
C ARG A 317 8.30 9.96 11.95
N TRP A 318 9.02 9.16 11.16
CA TRP A 318 9.92 9.66 10.13
C TRP A 318 9.15 10.47 9.07
N ILE A 319 8.03 9.95 8.59
CA ILE A 319 7.13 10.64 7.63
C ILE A 319 6.66 11.98 8.21
N GLN A 320 6.19 12.00 9.45
CA GLN A 320 5.77 13.23 10.13
C GLN A 320 6.86 14.31 10.14
N THR A 321 8.12 13.90 10.25
CA THR A 321 9.27 14.80 10.33
C THR A 321 9.77 15.27 8.95
N HIS A 322 9.75 14.39 7.95
CA HIS A 322 10.50 14.62 6.70
C HIS A 322 9.64 14.82 5.46
N ILE A 323 8.39 14.36 5.44
CA ILE A 323 7.61 14.24 4.19
C ILE A 323 7.31 15.58 3.51
N ALA A 324 7.31 16.69 4.26
CA ALA A 324 7.15 18.04 3.72
C ALA A 324 8.25 18.42 2.72
N ALA A 325 9.49 17.92 2.91
CA ALA A 325 10.57 18.14 1.95
C ALA A 325 10.32 17.45 0.60
N PHE A 326 9.48 16.42 0.60
CA PHE A 326 9.05 15.66 -0.59
C PHE A 326 7.68 16.12 -1.10
N GLY A 327 7.19 17.28 -0.62
CA GLY A 327 5.91 17.86 -1.03
C GLY A 327 4.68 17.30 -0.33
N GLY A 328 4.85 16.44 0.69
CA GLY A 328 3.74 15.81 1.40
C GLY A 328 3.27 16.60 2.64
N ASP A 329 1.97 16.62 2.88
CA ASP A 329 1.33 17.20 4.06
C ASP A 329 1.25 16.15 5.17
N SER A 330 2.13 16.27 6.17
CA SER A 330 2.15 15.36 7.32
C SER A 330 0.86 15.37 8.15
N SER A 331 0.00 16.39 8.00
CA SER A 331 -1.32 16.41 8.64
C SER A 331 -2.43 15.72 7.85
N ARG A 332 -2.16 15.28 6.61
CA ARG A 332 -3.08 14.50 5.75
C ARG A 332 -2.45 13.19 5.30
N VAL A 333 -2.03 12.39 6.27
CA VAL A 333 -1.50 11.03 6.05
C VAL A 333 -2.64 10.01 6.12
N THR A 334 -2.73 9.15 5.11
CA THR A 334 -3.63 8.01 5.04
C THR A 334 -2.81 6.72 4.97
N ILE A 335 -2.97 5.83 5.95
CA ILE A 335 -2.39 4.47 5.86
C ILE A 335 -3.29 3.57 5.01
N ASN A 336 -2.69 2.75 4.15
CA ASN A 336 -3.38 1.83 3.26
C ASN A 336 -2.66 0.47 3.30
N GLY A 337 -3.38 -0.62 3.50
CA GLY A 337 -2.76 -1.95 3.54
C GLY A 337 -3.71 -3.06 3.20
N GLU A 338 -3.16 -4.14 2.64
CA GLU A 338 -3.91 -5.31 2.18
C GLU A 338 -3.49 -6.57 2.94
N SER A 339 -4.44 -7.50 3.16
CA SER A 339 -4.21 -8.76 3.86
C SER A 339 -3.60 -8.52 5.26
N ALA A 340 -2.45 -9.13 5.55
CA ALA A 340 -1.65 -8.87 6.75
C ALA A 340 -1.34 -7.38 6.97
N GLY A 341 -1.15 -6.61 5.90
CA GLY A 341 -1.00 -5.16 5.93
C GLY A 341 -2.29 -4.45 6.35
N GLY A 342 -3.46 -4.93 5.91
CA GLY A 342 -4.77 -4.49 6.44
C GLY A 342 -4.94 -4.83 7.92
N GLY A 343 -4.45 -6.00 8.34
CA GLY A 343 -4.32 -6.38 9.74
C GLY A 343 -3.43 -5.42 10.55
N LEU A 344 -2.34 -4.94 9.97
CA LEU A 344 -1.47 -3.93 10.57
C LEU A 344 -2.09 -2.53 10.58
N VAL A 345 -2.92 -2.18 9.58
CA VAL A 345 -3.76 -0.97 9.65
C VAL A 345 -4.70 -1.04 10.86
N ARG A 346 -5.37 -2.19 11.08
CA ARG A 346 -6.19 -2.43 12.29
C ARG A 346 -5.38 -2.34 13.59
N ALA A 347 -4.16 -2.87 13.60
CA ALA A 347 -3.26 -2.77 14.75
C ALA A 347 -2.87 -1.31 15.03
N LEU A 348 -2.50 -0.53 14.02
CA LEU A 348 -2.14 0.88 14.15
C LEU A 348 -3.34 1.75 14.58
N LEU A 349 -4.56 1.46 14.12
CA LEU A 349 -5.79 2.08 14.63
C LEU A 349 -5.99 1.83 16.14
N SER A 350 -5.46 0.73 16.67
CA SER A 350 -5.52 0.34 18.09
C SER A 350 -4.26 0.73 18.88
N SER A 351 -3.26 1.35 18.24
CA SER A 351 -1.93 1.52 18.82
C SER A 351 -1.71 2.94 19.37
N PRO A 352 -1.64 3.15 20.69
CA PRO A 352 -1.46 4.49 21.26
C PRO A 352 -0.22 5.23 20.72
N PRO A 353 0.96 4.59 20.53
CA PRO A 353 2.12 5.23 19.93
C PRO A 353 1.91 5.75 18.50
N ALA A 354 0.89 5.27 17.78
CA ALA A 354 0.55 5.66 16.41
C ALA A 354 -0.51 6.78 16.34
N PHE A 355 -1.19 7.09 17.45
CA PHE A 355 -2.27 8.06 17.45
C PHE A 355 -1.78 9.45 17.03
N GLY A 356 -2.50 10.06 16.09
CA GLY A 356 -2.17 11.37 15.53
C GLY A 356 -1.12 11.36 14.41
N LEU A 357 -0.49 10.21 14.11
CA LEU A 357 0.45 10.09 12.98
C LEU A 357 -0.23 9.94 11.62
N PHE A 358 -1.54 9.68 11.60
CA PHE A 358 -2.37 9.58 10.40
C PHE A 358 -3.81 10.04 10.68
N ARG A 359 -4.55 10.34 9.61
CA ARG A 359 -5.93 10.84 9.61
C ARG A 359 -6.88 10.06 8.73
N GLY A 360 -6.37 9.25 7.80
CA GLY A 360 -7.14 8.26 7.04
C GLY A 360 -6.57 6.85 7.23
N ALA A 361 -7.41 5.83 7.12
CA ALA A 361 -6.99 4.44 7.12
C ALA A 361 -7.84 3.62 6.14
N ILE A 362 -7.20 2.85 5.27
CA ILE A 362 -7.85 1.92 4.34
C ILE A 362 -7.31 0.52 4.63
N ALA A 363 -8.20 -0.38 5.03
CA ALA A 363 -7.89 -1.74 5.42
C ALA A 363 -8.54 -2.70 4.41
N GLN A 364 -7.73 -3.19 3.48
CA GLN A 364 -8.16 -4.05 2.37
C GLN A 364 -8.01 -5.52 2.77
N SER A 365 -9.05 -6.32 2.56
CA SER A 365 -9.12 -7.76 2.86
C SER A 365 -8.49 -8.12 4.21
N THR A 366 -8.90 -7.39 5.26
CA THR A 366 -8.33 -7.55 6.62
C THR A 366 -8.71 -8.92 7.21
N PRO A 367 -7.74 -9.78 7.54
CA PRO A 367 -8.00 -11.00 8.28
C PRO A 367 -8.50 -10.65 9.69
N GLY A 368 -9.57 -11.29 10.14
CA GLY A 368 -10.08 -10.99 11.47
C GLY A 368 -11.23 -11.83 11.97
N GLY A 369 -11.51 -13.00 11.39
CA GLY A 369 -12.61 -13.87 11.83
C GLY A 369 -12.13 -15.07 12.65
N PHE A 370 -12.47 -16.29 12.22
CA PHE A 370 -12.00 -17.51 12.87
C PHE A 370 -10.48 -17.67 12.74
N LYS A 371 -9.90 -18.35 13.73
CA LYS A 371 -8.57 -18.96 13.62
C LYS A 371 -8.63 -19.98 12.48
N LEU A 372 -8.29 -19.55 11.26
CA LEU A 372 -7.97 -20.48 10.18
C LEU A 372 -6.72 -21.25 10.56
N ARG A 373 -6.26 -22.12 9.66
CA ARG A 373 -4.93 -22.74 9.73
C ARG A 373 -3.78 -21.72 9.98
N TYR A 374 -4.03 -20.42 9.85
CA TYR A 374 -3.12 -19.29 10.05
C TYR A 374 -3.55 -18.44 11.27
N ASN A 375 -2.61 -17.89 12.05
CA ASN A 375 -2.80 -17.21 13.36
C ASN A 375 -3.55 -15.86 13.31
N TRP A 376 -4.50 -15.72 12.41
CA TRP A 376 -5.28 -14.50 12.19
C TRP A 376 -6.59 -14.58 12.95
N ASN A 377 -6.56 -14.11 14.19
CA ASN A 377 -7.75 -14.06 15.02
C ASN A 377 -8.35 -12.65 15.04
N TRP A 378 -9.66 -12.59 15.29
CA TRP A 378 -10.37 -11.37 15.68
C TRP A 378 -9.65 -10.64 16.82
N ASP A 379 -9.17 -11.43 17.78
CA ASP A 379 -8.51 -10.95 18.99
C ASP A 379 -7.01 -10.99 18.83
N PHE A 380 -6.34 -9.94 19.30
CA PHE A 380 -4.90 -9.96 19.53
C PHE A 380 -4.62 -10.92 20.70
N PRO A 381 -3.85 -12.02 20.50
CA PRO A 381 -3.51 -12.93 21.59
C PRO A 381 -2.61 -12.25 22.62
N SER A 382 -2.60 -12.78 23.84
CA SER A 382 -1.59 -12.38 24.84
C SER A 382 -0.21 -12.91 24.45
N ILE A 383 0.87 -12.29 24.96
CA ILE A 383 2.24 -12.80 24.83
C ILE A 383 2.33 -14.26 25.32
N GLN A 384 1.66 -14.59 26.42
CA GLN A 384 1.68 -15.94 26.98
C GLN A 384 1.01 -16.97 26.04
N GLU A 385 -0.11 -16.60 25.41
CA GLU A 385 -0.81 -17.45 24.44
C GLU A 385 0.06 -17.70 23.20
N GLU A 386 0.58 -16.63 22.58
CA GLU A 386 1.45 -16.72 21.41
C GLU A 386 2.71 -17.55 21.73
N TYR A 387 3.35 -17.28 22.86
CA TYR A 387 4.54 -18.01 23.26
C TYR A 387 4.28 -19.50 23.44
N LYS A 388 3.22 -19.87 24.17
CA LYS A 388 2.90 -21.27 24.47
C LYS A 388 2.58 -22.04 23.20
N ILE A 389 1.73 -21.48 22.33
CA ILE A 389 1.19 -22.19 21.17
C ILE A 389 2.20 -22.21 20.01
N TYR A 390 2.93 -21.10 19.80
CA TYR A 390 3.66 -20.90 18.55
C TYR A 390 5.16 -20.69 18.74
N ASP A 391 5.58 -19.79 19.64
CA ASP A 391 7.00 -19.42 19.73
C ASP A 391 7.83 -20.48 20.45
N ALA A 392 7.33 -21.12 21.50
CA ALA A 392 8.08 -22.16 22.21
C ALA A 392 8.39 -23.40 21.33
N PRO A 393 7.43 -23.95 20.54
CA PRO A 393 7.74 -24.98 19.55
C PRO A 393 8.75 -24.53 18.48
N PHE A 394 8.64 -23.27 18.03
CA PHE A 394 9.58 -22.68 17.07
C PHE A 394 11.00 -22.60 17.63
N ILE A 395 11.17 -22.07 18.83
CA ILE A 395 12.45 -21.95 19.54
C ILE A 395 13.07 -23.32 19.79
N LYS A 396 12.25 -24.32 20.18
CA LYS A 396 12.70 -25.71 20.33
C LYS A 396 13.19 -26.30 19.02
N SER A 397 12.51 -26.04 17.90
CA SER A 397 12.92 -26.54 16.58
C SER A 397 14.26 -25.96 16.09
N LEU A 398 14.67 -24.82 16.64
CA LEU A 398 15.96 -24.19 16.41
C LEU A 398 17.06 -24.68 17.37
N GLY A 399 16.73 -25.52 18.35
CA GLY A 399 17.65 -25.92 19.41
C GLY A 399 18.03 -24.79 20.36
N CYS A 400 17.15 -23.79 20.54
CA CYS A 400 17.36 -22.63 21.40
C CYS A 400 16.46 -22.62 22.64
N ASP A 401 15.77 -23.72 22.96
CA ASP A 401 14.92 -23.80 24.15
C ASP A 401 15.74 -23.99 25.45
N LYS A 402 15.05 -23.94 26.59
CA LYS A 402 15.68 -24.01 27.92
C LYS A 402 16.45 -25.32 28.18
N SER A 403 16.18 -26.39 27.42
CA SER A 403 16.96 -27.63 27.52
C SER A 403 18.34 -27.53 26.84
N ALA A 404 18.50 -26.62 25.88
CA ALA A 404 19.72 -26.45 25.10
C ALA A 404 20.58 -25.25 25.52
N THR A 405 19.98 -24.20 26.09
CA THR A 405 20.68 -22.96 26.49
C THR A 405 20.10 -22.34 27.76
N SER A 406 20.96 -21.70 28.57
CA SER A 406 20.53 -20.85 29.68
C SER A 406 20.08 -19.45 29.24
N ASN A 407 20.39 -19.05 28.00
CA ASN A 407 20.02 -17.77 27.41
C ASN A 407 19.46 -17.97 26.00
N ILE A 408 18.13 -17.98 25.90
CA ILE A 408 17.37 -18.18 24.65
C ILE A 408 17.67 -17.06 23.65
N LEU A 409 17.64 -15.81 24.10
CA LEU A 409 17.84 -14.64 23.25
C LEU A 409 19.23 -14.65 22.58
N GLU A 410 20.28 -14.96 23.33
CA GLU A 410 21.64 -15.05 22.77
C GLU A 410 21.82 -16.23 21.81
N CYS A 411 21.07 -17.33 21.99
CA CYS A 411 21.02 -18.41 21.01
C CYS A 411 20.35 -17.93 19.71
N LEU A 412 19.17 -17.31 19.81
CA LEU A 412 18.41 -16.81 18.66
C LEU A 412 19.14 -15.74 17.85
N LYS A 413 19.94 -14.88 18.51
CA LYS A 413 20.80 -13.90 17.84
C LYS A 413 21.89 -14.52 16.96
N LYS A 414 22.28 -15.77 17.22
CA LYS A 414 23.30 -16.49 16.44
C LYS A 414 22.74 -17.28 15.26
N ILE A 415 21.42 -17.49 15.22
CA ILE A 415 20.77 -18.19 14.11
C ILE A 415 20.79 -17.31 12.85
N PRO A 416 21.18 -17.82 11.68
CA PRO A 416 21.07 -17.08 10.42
C PRO A 416 19.60 -16.74 10.11
N ALA A 417 19.32 -15.49 9.71
CA ALA A 417 17.94 -15.00 9.54
C ALA A 417 17.13 -15.80 8.50
N ASP A 418 17.76 -16.31 7.45
CA ASP A 418 17.12 -17.15 6.42
C ASP A 418 16.65 -18.51 6.98
N SER A 419 17.26 -19.00 8.06
CA SER A 419 16.84 -20.24 8.72
C SER A 419 15.45 -20.13 9.34
N PHE A 420 15.01 -18.91 9.69
CA PHE A 420 13.69 -18.70 10.27
C PHE A 420 12.58 -18.97 9.27
N PHE A 421 12.76 -18.64 7.98
CA PHE A 421 11.66 -18.64 7.02
C PHE A 421 10.97 -20.00 6.86
N ILE A 422 11.75 -21.06 6.56
CA ILE A 422 11.21 -22.40 6.32
C ILE A 422 10.46 -22.92 7.55
N ILE A 423 11.05 -22.72 8.73
CA ILE A 423 10.50 -23.17 10.00
C ILE A 423 9.22 -22.38 10.32
N THR A 424 9.23 -21.06 10.10
CA THR A 424 8.07 -20.19 10.28
C THR A 424 6.90 -20.66 9.41
N PHE A 425 7.15 -21.09 8.16
CA PHE A 425 6.07 -21.64 7.33
C PHE A 425 5.57 -22.99 7.78
N ARG A 426 6.48 -23.89 8.18
CA ARG A 426 6.12 -25.24 8.63
C ARG A 426 5.33 -25.22 9.93
N LEU A 427 5.76 -24.41 10.90
CA LEU A 427 5.18 -24.33 12.24
C LEU A 427 4.14 -23.21 12.38
N LYS A 428 4.09 -22.30 11.41
CA LYS A 428 3.21 -21.12 11.39
C LYS A 428 3.40 -20.19 12.59
N SER A 429 4.61 -20.14 13.11
CA SER A 429 4.94 -19.42 14.34
C SER A 429 5.32 -17.96 14.11
N SER A 430 5.14 -17.13 15.15
CA SER A 430 5.61 -15.74 15.21
C SER A 430 5.06 -14.89 14.06
N ARG A 431 3.73 -14.96 13.87
CA ARG A 431 2.98 -14.24 12.82
C ARG A 431 1.76 -13.52 13.40
N SER A 432 1.83 -13.14 14.67
CA SER A 432 0.73 -12.52 15.39
C SER A 432 1.13 -11.16 15.92
N VAL A 433 0.18 -10.22 15.89
CA VAL A 433 0.24 -9.00 16.69
C VAL A 433 -0.29 -9.35 18.08
N VAL A 434 0.51 -9.12 19.12
CA VAL A 434 0.21 -9.54 20.50
C VAL A 434 -0.18 -8.35 21.38
N VAL A 435 -0.95 -8.58 22.44
CA VAL A 435 -1.18 -7.60 23.50
C VAL A 435 0.08 -7.49 24.37
N ASP A 436 0.87 -6.45 24.12
CA ASP A 436 2.14 -6.18 24.81
C ASP A 436 2.03 -5.06 25.87
N GLY A 437 0.89 -4.38 25.93
CA GLY A 437 0.65 -3.27 26.85
C GLY A 437 1.31 -1.95 26.44
N HIS A 438 1.99 -1.89 25.29
CA HIS A 438 2.61 -0.66 24.77
C HIS A 438 2.13 -0.32 23.35
N TYR A 439 2.43 -1.17 22.37
CA TYR A 439 1.93 -0.98 21.01
C TYR A 439 0.48 -1.42 20.89
N ILE A 440 0.06 -2.46 21.61
CA ILE A 440 -1.30 -2.97 21.63
C ILE A 440 -1.72 -3.16 23.08
N THR A 441 -2.68 -2.38 23.52
CA THR A 441 -3.10 -2.30 24.92
C THR A 441 -4.38 -3.07 25.22
N GLY A 442 -5.12 -3.49 24.20
CA GLY A 442 -6.38 -4.23 24.33
C GLY A 442 -6.41 -5.41 23.36
N SER A 443 -7.21 -6.42 23.69
CA SER A 443 -7.36 -7.63 22.86
C SER A 443 -8.16 -7.40 21.58
N ARG A 444 -8.89 -6.29 21.46
CA ARG A 444 -9.70 -5.93 20.29
C ARG A 444 -9.52 -4.46 19.93
N LEU A 445 -9.80 -4.11 18.67
CA LEU A 445 -10.00 -2.72 18.26
C LEU A 445 -11.26 -2.18 18.98
N GLY A 446 -11.14 -1.02 19.63
CA GLY A 446 -12.17 -0.39 20.47
C GLY A 446 -13.36 0.21 19.71
N VAL A 447 -13.91 -0.48 18.71
CA VAL A 447 -15.02 0.03 17.86
C VAL A 447 -16.37 0.16 18.56
N ASN A 448 -16.50 -0.37 19.79
CA ASN A 448 -17.66 -0.19 20.65
C ASN A 448 -17.54 1.03 21.58
N GLY A 449 -16.43 1.78 21.51
CA GLY A 449 -16.16 2.95 22.35
C GLY A 449 -15.56 2.65 23.73
N GLU A 450 -15.26 1.38 24.05
CA GLU A 450 -14.71 0.99 25.36
C GLU A 450 -13.19 1.16 25.46
N ALA A 451 -12.50 1.24 24.31
CA ALA A 451 -11.06 1.45 24.24
C ALA A 451 -10.72 2.56 23.24
N PRO A 452 -9.64 3.33 23.50
CA PRO A 452 -9.26 4.42 22.62
C PRO A 452 -8.78 3.88 21.26
N VAL A 453 -9.08 4.64 20.22
CA VAL A 453 -8.63 4.37 18.85
C VAL A 453 -8.02 5.63 18.23
N ALA A 454 -7.25 5.47 17.16
CA ALA A 454 -6.75 6.58 16.39
C ALA A 454 -7.92 7.39 15.78
N GLN A 455 -7.85 8.71 15.90
CA GLN A 455 -8.82 9.63 15.30
C GLN A 455 -8.58 9.76 13.78
N ALA A 456 -9.06 8.77 13.03
CA ALA A 456 -8.92 8.66 11.59
C ALA A 456 -10.24 8.28 10.91
N HIS A 457 -10.47 8.77 9.70
CA HIS A 457 -11.53 8.29 8.81
C HIS A 457 -11.13 6.91 8.28
N VAL A 458 -12.08 5.98 8.12
CA VAL A 458 -11.76 4.58 7.79
C VAL A 458 -12.53 4.03 6.60
N ILE A 459 -11.86 3.21 5.79
CA ILE A 459 -12.46 2.31 4.81
C ILE A 459 -12.04 0.88 5.17
N PHE A 460 -13.01 -0.04 5.30
CA PHE A 460 -12.73 -1.48 5.38
C PHE A 460 -13.42 -2.19 4.22
N GLY A 461 -12.71 -3.09 3.55
CA GLY A 461 -13.31 -3.87 2.48
C GLY A 461 -12.67 -5.23 2.31
N TRP A 462 -13.21 -6.00 1.38
CA TRP A 462 -12.82 -7.38 1.11
C TRP A 462 -13.11 -7.72 -0.36
N MET A 463 -12.58 -8.85 -0.81
CA MET A 463 -12.90 -9.44 -2.10
C MET A 463 -14.13 -10.35 -1.96
N GLN A 464 -14.97 -10.39 -3.00
CA GLN A 464 -16.17 -11.23 -2.98
C GLN A 464 -15.87 -12.71 -2.70
N ASP A 465 -14.68 -13.20 -3.04
CA ASP A 465 -14.24 -14.57 -2.79
C ASP A 465 -12.81 -14.65 -2.20
N ASP A 466 -12.44 -13.79 -1.25
CA ASP A 466 -11.11 -13.84 -0.58
C ASP A 466 -10.69 -15.26 -0.19
N GLY A 467 -11.62 -16.04 0.37
CA GLY A 467 -11.39 -17.40 0.84
C GLY A 467 -10.92 -18.38 -0.23
N ALA A 468 -11.26 -18.16 -1.50
CA ALA A 468 -10.91 -19.05 -2.61
C ALA A 468 -9.39 -19.18 -2.77
N ALA A 469 -8.66 -18.08 -2.55
CA ALA A 469 -7.21 -18.00 -2.64
C ALA A 469 -6.49 -18.98 -1.70
N PHE A 470 -7.11 -19.33 -0.58
CA PHE A 470 -6.47 -20.11 0.50
C PHE A 470 -6.71 -21.61 0.40
N LEU A 471 -7.52 -22.06 -0.56
CA LEU A 471 -7.86 -23.47 -0.73
C LEU A 471 -6.78 -24.25 -1.49
N GLY A 472 -5.94 -23.56 -2.26
CA GLY A 472 -4.93 -24.21 -3.10
C GLY A 472 -5.60 -24.96 -4.26
N SER A 473 -5.91 -26.25 -4.08
CA SER A 473 -6.42 -27.15 -5.11
C SER A 473 -7.88 -27.57 -4.88
N LEU A 474 -8.49 -28.18 -5.90
CA LEU A 474 -9.76 -28.87 -5.71
C LEU A 474 -9.59 -30.06 -4.75
N PRO A 475 -10.59 -30.34 -3.89
CA PRO A 475 -10.54 -31.50 -3.02
C PRO A 475 -10.65 -32.82 -3.80
N PRO A 476 -10.08 -33.93 -3.29
CA PRO A 476 -10.22 -35.25 -3.88
C PRO A 476 -11.70 -35.66 -4.10
N ILE A 477 -11.95 -36.49 -5.12
CA ILE A 477 -13.28 -36.83 -5.68
C ILE A 477 -14.28 -37.41 -4.65
N ASN A 478 -13.83 -37.93 -3.51
CA ASN A 478 -14.67 -38.52 -2.46
C ASN A 478 -14.67 -37.73 -1.14
N THR A 479 -14.08 -36.54 -1.13
CA THR A 479 -14.05 -35.69 0.08
C THR A 479 -15.47 -35.24 0.38
N THR A 480 -15.89 -35.35 1.64
CA THR A 480 -17.17 -34.76 2.04
C THR A 480 -17.00 -33.27 2.30
N GLN A 481 -18.08 -32.49 2.20
CA GLN A 481 -18.06 -31.07 2.57
C GLN A 481 -17.51 -30.85 3.98
N LYS A 482 -17.96 -31.67 4.96
CA LYS A 482 -17.50 -31.57 6.34
C LYS A 482 -16.00 -31.83 6.45
N GLN A 483 -15.52 -32.90 5.82
CA GLN A 483 -14.10 -33.24 5.84
C GLN A 483 -13.26 -32.10 5.24
N ASN A 484 -13.67 -31.56 4.10
CA ASN A 484 -12.93 -30.47 3.46
C ASN A 484 -12.84 -29.20 4.33
N LEU A 485 -13.93 -28.85 5.02
CA LEU A 485 -13.93 -27.73 5.96
C LEU A 485 -12.91 -27.94 7.09
N ILE A 486 -12.87 -29.15 7.67
CA ILE A 486 -11.91 -29.52 8.71
C ILE A 486 -10.48 -29.46 8.16
N ASP A 487 -10.24 -30.00 6.97
CA ASP A 487 -8.90 -30.05 6.35
C ASP A 487 -8.30 -28.66 6.09
N VAL A 488 -9.14 -27.66 5.79
CA VAL A 488 -8.71 -26.27 5.60
C VAL A 488 -8.63 -25.47 6.90
N GLY A 489 -8.89 -26.11 8.05
CA GLY A 489 -8.74 -25.54 9.39
C GLY A 489 -9.99 -24.87 9.94
N VAL A 490 -11.19 -25.20 9.45
CA VAL A 490 -12.43 -24.82 10.14
C VAL A 490 -12.63 -25.75 11.35
N PRO A 491 -12.91 -25.21 12.55
CA PRO A 491 -13.19 -26.03 13.75
C PRO A 491 -14.25 -27.12 13.50
N ILE A 492 -14.06 -28.29 14.09
CA ILE A 492 -14.91 -29.48 13.83
C ILE A 492 -16.38 -29.20 14.18
N ASP A 493 -16.63 -28.59 15.33
CA ASP A 493 -17.98 -28.22 15.80
C ASP A 493 -18.66 -27.25 14.82
N LEU A 494 -17.90 -26.29 14.30
CA LEU A 494 -18.38 -25.34 13.32
C LEU A 494 -18.64 -26.00 11.95
N ALA A 495 -17.76 -26.89 11.50
CA ALA A 495 -17.95 -27.65 10.27
C ALA A 495 -19.22 -28.51 10.33
N GLU A 496 -19.50 -29.13 11.47
CA GLU A 496 -20.74 -29.87 11.74
C GLU A 496 -21.96 -28.95 11.73
N LYS A 497 -21.86 -27.79 12.38
CA LYS A 497 -22.93 -26.78 12.39
C LYS A 497 -23.25 -26.27 10.98
N ILE A 498 -22.24 -26.04 10.14
CA ILE A 498 -22.41 -25.64 8.74
C ILE A 498 -23.12 -26.75 7.96
N ALA A 499 -22.66 -28.00 8.07
CA ALA A 499 -23.26 -29.14 7.39
C ALA A 499 -24.73 -29.37 7.80
N ALA A 500 -25.07 -29.13 9.07
CA ALA A 500 -26.43 -29.24 9.59
C ALA A 500 -27.37 -28.09 9.16
N ASN A 501 -26.84 -27.00 8.57
CA ASN A 501 -27.61 -25.81 8.20
C ASN A 501 -27.50 -25.48 6.69
N PRO A 502 -27.92 -26.39 5.79
CA PRO A 502 -27.78 -26.21 4.34
C PRO A 502 -28.63 -25.05 3.77
N LYS A 503 -29.60 -24.52 4.52
CA LYS A 503 -30.35 -23.32 4.10
C LYS A 503 -29.54 -22.02 4.28
N VAL A 504 -28.51 -22.03 5.12
CA VAL A 504 -27.64 -20.87 5.37
C VAL A 504 -26.42 -20.95 4.46
N PHE A 505 -25.76 -22.10 4.37
CA PHE A 505 -24.72 -22.38 3.40
C PHE A 505 -25.22 -23.43 2.40
N PRO A 506 -25.93 -23.01 1.33
CA PRO A 506 -26.45 -23.95 0.34
C PRO A 506 -25.31 -24.62 -0.42
N PRO A 507 -25.26 -25.97 -0.43
CA PRO A 507 -24.31 -26.69 -1.26
C PRO A 507 -24.47 -26.29 -2.73
N ALA A 508 -23.37 -26.09 -3.44
CA ALA A 508 -23.41 -25.88 -4.88
C ALA A 508 -23.89 -27.17 -5.59
N THR A 509 -24.67 -27.00 -6.67
CA THR A 509 -25.40 -28.10 -7.33
C THR A 509 -24.88 -28.43 -8.74
N GLY A 510 -23.61 -28.13 -9.04
CA GLY A 510 -22.98 -28.47 -10.33
C GLY A 510 -22.67 -29.95 -10.50
N SER A 511 -22.33 -30.39 -11.72
CA SER A 511 -21.95 -31.78 -12.00
C SER A 511 -20.58 -32.17 -11.42
N ASN A 512 -19.71 -31.19 -11.11
CA ASN A 512 -18.41 -31.42 -10.51
C ASN A 512 -18.49 -31.31 -8.98
N ALA A 513 -18.55 -32.46 -8.30
CA ALA A 513 -18.66 -32.54 -6.84
C ALA A 513 -17.50 -31.84 -6.11
N SER A 514 -16.25 -32.03 -6.57
CA SER A 514 -15.08 -31.38 -5.98
C SER A 514 -15.16 -29.86 -6.08
N PHE A 515 -15.60 -29.34 -7.24
CA PHE A 515 -15.79 -27.90 -7.43
C PHE A 515 -16.93 -27.35 -6.56
N ASN A 516 -18.02 -28.10 -6.38
CA ASN A 516 -19.11 -27.69 -5.50
C ASN A 516 -18.64 -27.54 -4.05
N ILE A 517 -17.81 -28.47 -3.58
CA ILE A 517 -17.20 -28.41 -2.25
C ILE A 517 -16.24 -27.22 -2.16
N PHE A 518 -15.39 -27.00 -3.18
CA PHE A 518 -14.50 -25.85 -3.25
C PHE A 518 -15.27 -24.53 -3.15
N ASN A 519 -16.34 -24.37 -3.93
CA ASN A 519 -17.17 -23.16 -3.93
C ASN A 519 -17.75 -22.87 -2.53
N LEU A 520 -18.37 -23.87 -1.91
CA LEU A 520 -18.93 -23.69 -0.58
C LEU A 520 -17.85 -23.35 0.46
N THR A 521 -16.72 -24.06 0.40
CA THR A 521 -15.61 -23.86 1.33
C THR A 521 -15.02 -22.46 1.16
N SER A 522 -14.87 -21.98 -0.08
CA SER A 522 -14.46 -20.62 -0.38
C SER A 522 -15.38 -19.61 0.30
N ARG A 523 -16.70 -19.75 0.13
CA ARG A 523 -17.68 -18.85 0.76
C ARG A 523 -17.62 -18.88 2.28
N VAL A 524 -17.42 -20.05 2.88
CA VAL A 524 -17.24 -20.18 4.35
C VAL A 524 -15.97 -19.44 4.79
N LEU A 525 -14.85 -19.60 4.08
CA LEU A 525 -13.59 -18.92 4.40
C LEU A 525 -13.68 -17.41 4.18
N THR A 526 -14.28 -16.94 3.09
CA THR A 526 -14.51 -15.50 2.83
C THR A 526 -15.31 -14.88 3.95
N ALA A 527 -16.47 -15.46 4.28
CA ALA A 527 -17.31 -14.98 5.36
C ALA A 527 -16.57 -15.05 6.71
N GLY A 528 -15.99 -16.20 7.00
CA GLY A 528 -15.42 -16.55 8.29
C GLY A 528 -14.05 -15.96 8.58
N ALA A 529 -13.29 -15.46 7.60
CA ALA A 529 -11.95 -14.91 7.83
C ALA A 529 -11.80 -13.43 7.44
N PHE A 530 -12.71 -12.89 6.60
CA PHE A 530 -12.60 -11.54 6.05
C PHE A 530 -13.89 -10.74 6.22
N ALA A 531 -14.96 -11.13 5.50
CA ALA A 531 -16.13 -10.29 5.30
C ALA A 531 -16.92 -10.06 6.60
N CYS A 532 -17.20 -11.10 7.40
CA CYS A 532 -17.97 -10.91 8.63
C CYS A 532 -17.22 -10.01 9.64
N ALA A 533 -15.89 -10.08 9.65
CA ALA A 533 -15.08 -9.25 10.52
C ALA A 533 -15.07 -7.79 10.14
N ALA A 534 -14.77 -7.50 8.88
CA ALA A 534 -14.88 -6.15 8.36
C ALA A 534 -16.29 -5.58 8.58
N GLN A 535 -17.35 -6.36 8.31
CA GLN A 535 -18.74 -5.92 8.51
C GLN A 535 -19.06 -5.59 9.96
N ALA A 536 -18.62 -6.38 10.95
CA ALA A 536 -18.92 -6.05 12.35
C ALA A 536 -18.10 -4.85 12.85
N ILE A 537 -16.84 -4.73 12.41
CA ILE A 537 -15.97 -3.58 12.73
C ILE A 537 -16.66 -2.28 12.29
N VAL A 538 -17.06 -2.19 11.01
CA VAL A 538 -17.65 -0.95 10.48
C VAL A 538 -19.05 -0.68 11.05
N LYS A 539 -19.85 -1.72 11.31
CA LYS A 539 -21.18 -1.57 11.92
C LYS A 539 -21.09 -1.03 13.34
N SER A 540 -20.23 -1.61 14.18
CA SER A 540 -20.05 -1.17 15.56
C SER A 540 -19.43 0.23 15.61
N ALA A 541 -18.37 0.48 14.82
CA ALA A 541 -17.72 1.79 14.76
C ALA A 541 -18.69 2.91 14.33
N ALA A 542 -19.54 2.66 13.34
CA ALA A 542 -20.54 3.62 12.90
C ALA A 542 -21.65 3.83 13.94
N LYS A 543 -22.13 2.75 14.58
CA LYS A 543 -23.14 2.80 15.64
C LYS A 543 -22.69 3.69 16.81
N HIS A 544 -21.43 3.53 17.23
CA HIS A 544 -20.85 4.23 18.37
C HIS A 544 -20.12 5.53 18.00
N LYS A 545 -20.07 5.88 16.71
CA LYS A 545 -19.39 7.08 16.18
C LYS A 545 -17.93 7.17 16.61
N VAL A 546 -17.26 6.01 16.64
CA VAL A 546 -15.87 5.88 17.09
C VAL A 546 -14.89 6.58 16.14
N PHE A 547 -15.17 6.51 14.83
CA PHE A 547 -14.41 7.21 13.80
C PHE A 547 -15.23 8.36 13.20
N PRO A 548 -14.58 9.45 12.72
CA PRO A 548 -15.27 10.58 12.09
C PRO A 548 -16.12 10.18 10.87
N ALA A 549 -15.63 9.24 10.05
CA ALA A 549 -16.39 8.62 8.96
C ALA A 549 -15.95 7.17 8.76
N VAL A 550 -16.91 6.31 8.42
CA VAL A 550 -16.70 4.87 8.20
C VAL A 550 -17.31 4.50 6.86
N TYR A 551 -16.54 3.88 5.99
CA TYR A 551 -16.98 3.39 4.68
C TYR A 551 -16.68 1.89 4.54
N SER A 552 -17.42 1.22 3.68
CA SER A 552 -17.15 -0.18 3.35
C SER A 552 -17.32 -0.51 1.88
N TYR A 553 -16.55 -1.48 1.38
CA TYR A 553 -16.67 -1.99 0.02
C TYR A 553 -16.55 -3.53 -0.07
N SER A 554 -17.02 -4.07 -1.20
CA SER A 554 -16.72 -5.41 -1.71
C SER A 554 -16.25 -5.29 -3.15
N PHE A 555 -15.12 -5.90 -3.50
CA PHE A 555 -14.69 -6.03 -4.89
C PHE A 555 -15.36 -7.25 -5.54
N ASP A 556 -16.16 -6.97 -6.57
CA ASP A 556 -16.89 -7.99 -7.33
C ASP A 556 -16.23 -8.24 -8.70
N ARG A 557 -15.01 -7.72 -8.89
CA ARG A 557 -14.11 -7.95 -10.02
C ARG A 557 -12.68 -8.02 -9.51
N SER A 558 -11.91 -8.99 -9.99
CA SER A 558 -10.53 -9.24 -9.55
C SER A 558 -9.62 -9.49 -10.75
N TYR A 559 -8.34 -9.25 -10.57
CA TYR A 559 -7.31 -9.63 -11.52
C TYR A 559 -6.25 -10.48 -10.82
N SER A 560 -5.81 -11.56 -11.44
CA SER A 560 -4.70 -12.38 -10.96
C SER A 560 -3.67 -12.49 -12.07
N SER A 561 -2.40 -12.26 -11.74
CA SER A 561 -1.28 -12.28 -12.70
C SER A 561 -0.93 -13.69 -13.21
N GLY A 562 -1.62 -14.74 -12.73
CA GLY A 562 -1.35 -16.13 -13.08
C GLY A 562 -0.12 -16.74 -12.38
N ASP A 563 0.82 -15.91 -11.92
CA ASP A 563 1.96 -16.32 -11.07
C ASP A 563 1.54 -16.58 -9.62
N GLU A 564 0.41 -15.99 -9.21
CA GLU A 564 -0.30 -16.33 -7.99
C GLU A 564 -0.83 -17.76 -8.14
N ASN A 565 -0.02 -18.75 -7.77
CA ASN A 565 -0.29 -20.19 -7.84
C ASN A 565 -1.51 -20.60 -6.98
N TYR A 566 -2.71 -20.20 -7.39
CA TYR A 566 -3.95 -20.81 -6.94
C TYR A 566 -4.11 -22.09 -7.75
N ALA A 567 -3.86 -23.24 -7.12
CA ALA A 567 -3.71 -24.55 -7.75
C ALA A 567 -4.98 -25.11 -8.45
N SER A 568 -5.93 -24.26 -8.83
CA SER A 568 -7.16 -24.58 -9.55
C SER A 568 -7.48 -23.63 -10.73
N GLY A 569 -6.72 -22.55 -10.95
CA GLY A 569 -7.06 -21.52 -11.94
C GLY A 569 -8.39 -20.80 -11.65
N ALA A 570 -8.98 -21.04 -10.47
CA ALA A 570 -10.33 -20.60 -10.09
C ALA A 570 -10.47 -19.07 -10.00
N CYS A 571 -9.35 -18.38 -9.79
CA CYS A 571 -9.26 -16.92 -9.69
C CYS A 571 -9.17 -16.21 -11.04
N SER A 572 -9.11 -16.98 -12.13
CA SER A 572 -9.04 -16.46 -13.49
C SER A 572 -10.36 -16.71 -14.22
N PRO A 573 -10.84 -15.73 -15.00
CA PRO A 573 -12.00 -15.94 -15.85
C PRO A 573 -11.72 -17.02 -16.90
N PRO A 574 -12.73 -17.81 -17.30
CA PRO A 574 -12.55 -18.89 -18.26
C PRO A 574 -12.12 -18.34 -19.63
N GLN A 575 -11.08 -18.94 -20.19
CA GLN A 575 -10.52 -18.56 -21.50
C GLN A 575 -11.23 -19.28 -22.64
N SER A 576 -11.27 -18.62 -23.80
CA SER A 576 -11.74 -19.19 -25.06
C SER A 576 -11.02 -18.53 -26.24
N VAL A 577 -11.22 -19.03 -27.45
CA VAL A 577 -10.69 -18.38 -28.67
C VAL A 577 -11.15 -16.91 -28.79
N GLN A 578 -12.38 -16.63 -28.35
CA GLN A 578 -12.95 -15.28 -28.39
C GLN A 578 -12.46 -14.39 -27.25
N PHE A 579 -12.11 -14.99 -26.11
CA PHE A 579 -11.63 -14.32 -24.91
C PHE A 579 -10.32 -14.96 -24.44
N PRO A 580 -9.19 -14.71 -25.13
CA PRO A 580 -7.91 -15.35 -24.83
C PRO A 580 -7.35 -14.94 -23.45
N LEU A 581 -7.72 -13.76 -22.96
CA LEU A 581 -7.38 -13.27 -21.62
C LEU A 581 -8.44 -13.61 -20.56
N GLY A 582 -9.50 -14.32 -20.96
CA GLY A 582 -10.60 -14.77 -20.12
C GLY A 582 -11.85 -13.89 -20.21
N ASP A 583 -13.02 -14.55 -20.24
CA ASP A 583 -14.34 -13.92 -20.31
C ASP A 583 -14.81 -13.50 -18.91
N THR A 584 -14.66 -12.21 -18.58
CA THR A 584 -14.99 -11.68 -17.25
C THR A 584 -16.51 -11.65 -16.97
N SER A 585 -17.34 -11.82 -18.00
CA SER A 585 -18.80 -11.93 -17.85
C SER A 585 -19.25 -13.29 -17.33
N ARG A 586 -18.37 -14.30 -17.40
CA ARG A 586 -18.64 -15.65 -16.88
C ARG A 586 -18.25 -15.76 -15.41
N PRO A 587 -18.84 -16.73 -14.67
CA PRO A 587 -18.47 -16.96 -13.28
C PRO A 587 -16.99 -17.36 -13.11
N TYR A 588 -16.31 -16.70 -12.17
CA TYR A 588 -14.98 -17.06 -11.64
C TYR A 588 -14.87 -16.50 -10.22
N PHE A 589 -13.91 -16.95 -9.41
CA PHE A 589 -13.77 -16.46 -8.04
C PHE A 589 -13.01 -15.14 -8.00
N ARG A 590 -13.53 -14.15 -7.26
CA ARG A 590 -12.88 -12.88 -6.98
C ARG A 590 -11.91 -13.04 -5.81
N CYS A 591 -10.72 -13.55 -6.10
CA CYS A 591 -9.78 -13.98 -5.08
C CYS A 591 -9.05 -12.83 -4.37
N HIS A 592 -8.54 -13.15 -3.18
CA HIS A 592 -7.74 -12.30 -2.30
C HIS A 592 -6.57 -11.62 -3.02
N GLY A 593 -6.35 -10.34 -2.76
CA GLY A 593 -5.30 -9.52 -3.38
C GLY A 593 -5.59 -9.12 -4.83
N GLY A 594 -6.68 -9.63 -5.43
CA GLY A 594 -7.00 -9.34 -6.82
C GLY A 594 -7.44 -7.90 -7.09
N GLU A 595 -7.62 -7.08 -6.05
CA GLU A 595 -7.87 -5.65 -6.16
C GLU A 595 -6.59 -4.81 -6.31
N LEU A 596 -5.42 -5.36 -5.96
CA LEU A 596 -4.17 -4.59 -5.84
C LEU A 596 -3.83 -3.83 -7.12
N TYR A 597 -3.90 -4.51 -8.27
CA TYR A 597 -3.62 -3.93 -9.58
C TYR A 597 -4.56 -2.78 -9.96
N TYR A 598 -5.81 -2.80 -9.49
CA TYR A 598 -6.76 -1.69 -9.68
C TYR A 598 -6.47 -0.54 -8.73
N THR A 599 -6.20 -0.84 -7.45
CA THR A 599 -5.91 0.19 -6.44
C THR A 599 -4.59 0.92 -6.69
N ALA A 600 -3.62 0.26 -7.33
CA ALA A 600 -2.35 0.85 -7.72
C ALA A 600 -2.33 1.39 -9.16
N GLY A 601 -3.29 1.01 -10.01
CA GLY A 601 -3.35 1.41 -11.42
C GLY A 601 -2.27 0.78 -12.30
N THR A 602 -1.72 -0.36 -11.90
CA THR A 602 -0.62 -1.02 -12.60
C THR A 602 -1.11 -2.03 -13.64
N LEU A 603 -2.43 -2.27 -13.69
CA LEU A 603 -3.05 -3.07 -14.73
C LEU A 603 -2.92 -2.39 -16.10
N GLY A 604 -2.68 -3.18 -17.15
CA GLY A 604 -2.39 -2.74 -18.51
C GLY A 604 -0.90 -2.53 -18.81
N GLN A 605 -0.06 -2.43 -17.77
CA GLN A 605 1.40 -2.39 -17.93
C GLN A 605 1.93 -3.73 -18.46
N VAL A 606 3.19 -3.73 -18.93
CA VAL A 606 3.84 -4.91 -19.54
C VAL A 606 3.67 -6.15 -18.62
N ALA A 607 3.15 -7.24 -19.20
CA ALA A 607 2.77 -8.51 -18.55
C ALA A 607 1.40 -8.58 -17.84
N LEU A 608 0.63 -7.50 -17.79
CA LEU A 608 -0.72 -7.47 -17.16
C LEU A 608 -1.77 -6.87 -18.11
N PRO A 609 -2.08 -7.48 -19.27
CA PRO A 609 -2.99 -6.88 -20.25
C PRO A 609 -4.43 -6.76 -19.71
N PHE A 610 -5.14 -5.71 -20.14
CA PHE A 610 -6.57 -5.59 -19.89
C PHE A 610 -7.33 -6.75 -20.55
N ARG A 611 -8.27 -7.37 -19.83
CA ARG A 611 -9.11 -8.47 -20.37
C ARG A 611 -10.28 -7.93 -21.20
N ASP A 612 -10.78 -6.77 -20.81
CA ASP A 612 -11.83 -6.00 -21.49
C ASP A 612 -11.76 -4.52 -21.06
N SER A 613 -12.70 -3.69 -21.56
CA SER A 613 -12.76 -2.26 -21.24
C SER A 613 -13.13 -1.95 -19.78
N GLY A 614 -13.77 -2.89 -19.08
CA GLY A 614 -14.10 -2.76 -17.66
C GLY A 614 -12.88 -2.78 -16.76
N ASP A 615 -11.79 -3.46 -17.17
CA ASP A 615 -10.53 -3.44 -16.40
C ASP A 615 -9.89 -2.05 -16.35
N LEU A 616 -9.86 -1.33 -17.48
CA LEU A 616 -9.35 0.04 -17.53
C LEU A 616 -10.24 0.97 -16.70
N LEU A 617 -11.57 0.92 -16.91
CA LEU A 617 -12.50 1.79 -16.19
C LEU A 617 -12.47 1.53 -14.68
N LEU A 618 -12.40 0.26 -14.24
CA LEU A 618 -12.30 -0.06 -12.81
C LEU A 618 -11.00 0.44 -12.21
N SER A 619 -9.88 0.37 -12.93
CA SER A 619 -8.59 0.93 -12.48
C SER A 619 -8.70 2.43 -12.25
N GLN A 620 -9.27 3.16 -13.22
CA GLN A 620 -9.46 4.60 -13.16
C GLN A 620 -10.34 5.02 -11.96
N ILE A 621 -11.54 4.46 -11.84
CA ILE A 621 -12.49 4.85 -10.79
C ILE A 621 -12.03 4.42 -9.38
N THR A 622 -11.32 3.29 -9.26
CA THR A 622 -10.76 2.84 -7.98
C THR A 622 -9.68 3.80 -7.51
N MET A 623 -8.72 4.14 -8.38
CA MET A 623 -7.66 5.09 -8.04
C MET A 623 -8.23 6.46 -7.67
N ASP A 624 -9.25 6.93 -8.38
CA ASP A 624 -9.85 8.24 -8.11
C ASP A 624 -10.59 8.26 -6.77
N ALA A 625 -11.22 7.15 -6.37
CA ALA A 625 -11.84 7.02 -5.04
C ALA A 625 -10.78 7.01 -3.92
N TRP A 626 -9.69 6.23 -4.06
CA TRP A 626 -8.61 6.18 -3.07
C TRP A 626 -7.89 7.52 -2.95
N GLY A 627 -7.58 8.16 -4.08
CA GLY A 627 -6.98 9.48 -4.11
C GLY A 627 -7.90 10.57 -3.54
N SER A 628 -9.20 10.51 -3.82
CA SER A 628 -10.18 11.41 -3.20
C SER A 628 -10.23 11.24 -1.69
N PHE A 629 -10.22 10.00 -1.21
CA PHE A 629 -10.18 9.71 0.22
C PHE A 629 -8.89 10.24 0.87
N ALA A 630 -7.73 10.13 0.22
CA ALA A 630 -6.51 10.73 0.74
C ALA A 630 -6.56 12.28 0.75
N ARG A 631 -7.15 12.91 -0.27
CA ARG A 631 -7.29 14.37 -0.36
C ARG A 631 -8.27 14.94 0.65
N THR A 632 -9.40 14.26 0.87
CA THR A 632 -10.61 14.84 1.48
C THR A 632 -11.26 13.98 2.57
N PHE A 633 -10.77 12.76 2.80
CA PHE A 633 -11.40 11.71 3.61
C PHE A 633 -12.80 11.29 3.15
N ASN A 634 -13.16 11.63 1.90
CA ASN A 634 -14.38 11.22 1.22
C ASN A 634 -14.00 10.47 -0.07
N PRO A 635 -14.43 9.20 -0.26
CA PRO A 635 -14.08 8.42 -1.44
C PRO A 635 -14.85 8.84 -2.70
N ASN A 636 -15.70 9.87 -2.65
CA ASN A 636 -16.40 10.43 -3.81
C ASN A 636 -15.60 11.61 -4.39
N PRO A 637 -14.86 11.43 -5.50
CA PRO A 637 -14.09 12.51 -6.12
C PRO A 637 -14.98 13.64 -6.61
N SER A 638 -14.48 14.88 -6.52
CA SER A 638 -15.15 16.05 -7.08
C SER A 638 -15.24 15.92 -8.61
N PHE A 639 -16.44 16.12 -9.16
CA PHE A 639 -16.65 16.15 -10.61
C PHE A 639 -15.75 17.20 -11.27
N ALA A 640 -15.66 18.41 -10.70
CA ALA A 640 -14.82 19.48 -11.22
C ALA A 640 -13.32 19.11 -11.22
N TYR A 641 -12.86 18.37 -10.22
CA TYR A 641 -11.48 17.86 -10.18
C TYR A 641 -11.23 16.87 -11.32
N LEU A 642 -12.10 15.88 -11.50
CA LEU A 642 -11.92 14.87 -12.55
C LEU A 642 -11.96 15.48 -13.95
N VAL A 643 -12.89 16.40 -14.22
CA VAL A 643 -12.94 17.11 -15.51
C VAL A 643 -11.69 17.96 -15.74
N ALA A 644 -11.22 18.72 -14.73
CA ALA A 644 -10.01 19.52 -14.86
C ALA A 644 -8.75 18.67 -15.13
N ARG A 645 -8.78 17.39 -14.75
CA ARG A 645 -7.71 16.41 -14.99
C ARG A 645 -7.84 15.68 -16.34
N GLY A 646 -8.93 15.86 -17.08
CA GLY A 646 -9.24 15.12 -18.31
C GLY A 646 -9.80 13.70 -18.08
N TYR A 647 -10.28 13.40 -16.87
CA TYR A 647 -10.77 12.06 -16.50
C TYR A 647 -12.28 11.94 -16.68
N ASP A 648 -12.78 12.27 -17.88
CA ASP A 648 -14.20 12.34 -18.20
C ASP A 648 -14.94 11.00 -18.02
N THR A 649 -14.30 9.89 -18.36
CA THR A 649 -14.86 8.53 -18.18
C THR A 649 -15.13 8.23 -16.70
N SER A 650 -14.21 8.64 -15.83
CA SER A 650 -14.33 8.47 -14.38
C SER A 650 -15.37 9.42 -13.82
N ALA A 651 -15.38 10.68 -14.27
CA ALA A 651 -16.37 11.68 -13.86
C ALA A 651 -17.79 11.22 -14.17
N GLU A 652 -18.00 10.64 -15.35
CA GLU A 652 -19.29 10.08 -15.74
C GLU A 652 -19.67 8.85 -14.91
N ALA A 653 -18.75 7.93 -14.68
CA ALA A 653 -19.01 6.74 -13.86
C ALA A 653 -19.44 7.11 -12.43
N PHE A 654 -18.81 8.10 -11.80
CA PHE A 654 -19.22 8.60 -10.48
C PHE A 654 -20.54 9.37 -10.52
N ARG A 655 -20.83 10.10 -11.61
CA ARG A 655 -22.10 10.83 -11.78
C ARG A 655 -23.29 9.87 -11.93
N GLN A 656 -23.10 8.74 -12.60
CA GLN A 656 -24.13 7.73 -12.80
C GLN A 656 -24.35 6.85 -11.57
N ALA A 657 -23.31 6.63 -10.76
CA ALA A 657 -23.40 5.84 -9.55
C ALA A 657 -24.05 6.63 -8.39
N ALA A 658 -24.78 5.93 -7.53
CA ALA A 658 -25.15 6.50 -6.24
C ALA A 658 -23.88 6.85 -5.43
N PRO A 659 -23.87 7.95 -4.66
CA PRO A 659 -22.73 8.30 -3.82
C PRO A 659 -22.36 7.18 -2.85
N TRP A 660 -21.07 7.05 -2.56
CA TRP A 660 -20.57 6.20 -1.50
C TRP A 660 -20.70 6.94 -0.16
N GLU A 661 -21.86 6.80 0.47
CA GLU A 661 -22.17 7.49 1.72
C GLU A 661 -21.46 6.84 2.92
N PRO A 662 -21.04 7.63 3.93
CA PRO A 662 -20.55 7.07 5.18
C PRO A 662 -21.66 6.31 5.90
N ILE A 663 -21.29 5.18 6.51
CA ILE A 663 -22.23 4.28 7.17
C ILE A 663 -22.93 5.01 8.32
N SER A 664 -24.27 4.97 8.31
CA SER A 664 -25.10 5.49 9.38
C SER A 664 -26.46 4.78 9.40
N GLY A 665 -27.27 5.01 10.45
CA GLY A 665 -28.58 4.37 10.60
C GLY A 665 -29.58 4.67 9.49
N SER A 666 -29.39 5.74 8.71
CA SER A 666 -30.26 6.11 7.58
C SER A 666 -29.85 5.50 6.25
N VAL A 667 -28.61 5.00 6.12
CA VAL A 667 -28.07 4.48 4.85
C VAL A 667 -28.51 3.02 4.65
N LYS A 668 -29.39 2.79 3.67
CA LYS A 668 -29.94 1.45 3.38
C LYS A 668 -28.96 0.54 2.64
N LEU A 669 -28.08 1.11 1.82
CA LEU A 669 -27.11 0.39 0.99
C LEU A 669 -25.67 0.80 1.36
N PRO A 670 -25.18 0.44 2.56
CA PRO A 670 -23.92 0.92 3.11
C PRO A 670 -22.66 0.30 2.49
N LEU A 671 -22.81 -0.76 1.67
CA LEU A 671 -21.71 -1.48 1.06
C LEU A 671 -21.49 -1.00 -0.38
N ARG A 672 -20.32 -0.44 -0.69
CA ARG A 672 -19.92 -0.12 -2.06
C ARG A 672 -19.55 -1.40 -2.81
N LEU A 673 -20.11 -1.60 -3.99
CA LEU A 673 -19.69 -2.66 -4.91
C LEU A 673 -18.69 -2.07 -5.91
N MET A 674 -17.46 -2.57 -5.85
CA MET A 674 -16.39 -2.20 -6.77
C MET A 674 -16.43 -3.16 -7.95
N ASP A 675 -17.17 -2.75 -8.98
CA ASP A 675 -17.29 -3.39 -10.29
C ASP A 675 -17.68 -2.31 -11.32
N VAL A 676 -17.85 -2.69 -12.59
CA VAL A 676 -18.31 -1.83 -13.67
C VAL A 676 -19.67 -2.32 -14.18
N PRO A 677 -20.76 -1.53 -14.01
CA PRO A 677 -20.82 -0.22 -13.36
C PRO A 677 -20.71 -0.29 -11.82
N LEU A 678 -20.33 0.84 -11.20
CA LEU A 678 -20.30 0.96 -9.73
C LEU A 678 -21.72 0.83 -9.16
N GLY A 679 -21.84 0.18 -8.01
CA GLY A 679 -23.12 -0.03 -7.33
C GLY A 679 -23.02 0.05 -5.82
N ASN A 680 -24.16 0.07 -5.14
CA ASN A 680 -24.24 -0.04 -3.68
C ASN A 680 -25.18 -1.20 -3.31
N ALA A 681 -24.92 -1.88 -2.20
CA ALA A 681 -25.71 -2.99 -1.71
C ALA A 681 -25.98 -2.91 -0.21
N GLY A 682 -26.97 -3.67 0.24
CA GLY A 682 -27.13 -4.01 1.66
C GLY A 682 -26.01 -4.95 2.13
N TRP A 683 -25.94 -5.16 3.45
CA TRP A 683 -24.98 -6.10 4.03
C TRP A 683 -25.14 -7.51 3.47
N ARG A 684 -24.03 -8.12 3.06
CA ARG A 684 -24.00 -9.49 2.55
C ARG A 684 -23.82 -10.47 3.69
N ASP A 685 -24.24 -11.71 3.43
CA ASP A 685 -23.95 -12.88 4.27
C ASP A 685 -24.31 -12.74 5.77
N THR A 686 -25.32 -11.92 6.13
CA THR A 686 -25.65 -11.69 7.56
C THR A 686 -26.08 -12.97 8.29
N LYS A 687 -26.82 -13.88 7.62
CA LYS A 687 -27.22 -15.17 8.22
C LYS A 687 -26.02 -16.11 8.39
N GLN A 688 -25.11 -16.08 7.43
CA GLN A 688 -23.88 -16.85 7.42
C GLN A 688 -23.00 -16.37 8.57
N CYS A 689 -22.75 -15.07 8.69
CA CYS A 689 -22.03 -14.47 9.81
C CYS A 689 -22.61 -14.88 11.18
N ASN A 690 -23.93 -14.90 11.33
CA ASN A 690 -24.56 -15.36 12.58
C ASN A 690 -24.35 -16.86 12.84
N LEU A 691 -24.48 -17.72 11.82
CA LEU A 691 -24.23 -19.16 11.96
C LEU A 691 -22.77 -19.41 12.38
N LEU A 692 -21.87 -18.66 11.76
CA LEU A 692 -20.46 -18.61 12.03
C LEU A 692 -20.14 -18.02 13.43
N GLY A 693 -21.10 -17.50 14.20
CA GLY A 693 -20.78 -16.90 15.51
C GLY A 693 -19.96 -15.61 15.40
N LEU A 694 -19.98 -14.97 14.22
CA LEU A 694 -19.41 -13.66 13.94
C LEU A 694 -20.52 -12.65 13.61
N PRO A 695 -21.55 -12.49 14.46
CA PRO A 695 -22.65 -11.58 14.16
C PRO A 695 -22.14 -10.15 14.03
N GLY A 696 -22.86 -9.30 13.30
CA GLY A 696 -22.53 -7.88 13.17
C GLY A 696 -22.52 -7.10 14.50
N THR A 697 -23.02 -7.71 15.58
CA THR A 697 -23.07 -7.17 16.95
C THR A 697 -22.01 -7.78 17.87
N ILE A 698 -21.02 -8.52 17.37
CA ILE A 698 -20.04 -9.23 18.20
C ILE A 698 -19.21 -8.31 19.11
N PHE A 699 -19.05 -7.03 18.74
CA PHE A 699 -18.37 -6.02 19.58
C PHE A 699 -19.27 -5.43 20.69
N GLU A 700 -20.56 -5.75 20.70
CA GLU A 700 -21.51 -5.22 21.69
C GLU A 700 -21.60 -6.10 22.95
N SER A 701 -21.13 -7.34 22.86
CA SER A 701 -21.03 -8.23 23.99
C SER A 701 -19.69 -8.02 24.72
N PRO A 702 -19.64 -8.14 26.06
CA PRO A 702 -18.38 -8.20 26.79
C PRO A 702 -17.48 -9.27 26.17
N THR A 703 -16.16 -9.06 26.19
CA THR A 703 -15.20 -10.09 25.83
C THR A 703 -15.34 -11.25 26.81
N GLU A 704 -16.22 -12.21 26.54
CA GLU A 704 -16.05 -13.55 27.08
C GLU A 704 -14.68 -14.01 26.58
N SER A 705 -13.77 -14.32 27.50
CA SER A 705 -12.48 -14.90 27.13
C SER A 705 -12.80 -16.20 26.39
N ASN A 706 -12.73 -16.17 25.05
CA ASN A 706 -12.97 -17.33 24.21
C ASN A 706 -11.75 -18.28 24.25
N THR A 707 -11.27 -18.58 25.46
CA THR A 707 -10.35 -19.68 25.78
C THR A 707 -10.99 -21.06 25.57
N LYS A 708 -12.12 -21.16 24.86
CA LYS A 708 -12.90 -22.40 24.71
C LYS A 708 -12.76 -23.11 23.37
N TYR A 709 -11.88 -22.65 22.49
CA TYR A 709 -11.63 -23.29 21.19
C TYR A 709 -10.18 -23.77 21.07
N MET A 710 -9.85 -24.74 21.92
CA MET A 710 -8.95 -25.88 21.67
C MET A 710 -8.81 -26.60 23.00
N THR A 711 -9.46 -27.75 23.13
CA THR A 711 -9.17 -28.66 24.24
C THR A 711 -7.76 -29.22 24.04
N ASP A 712 -7.05 -29.54 25.12
CA ASP A 712 -5.67 -30.07 25.08
C ASP A 712 -5.50 -31.32 24.17
N GLN A 713 -6.61 -31.96 23.76
CA GLN A 713 -6.67 -33.06 22.79
C GLN A 713 -6.44 -32.68 21.32
N GLU A 714 -6.57 -31.42 20.93
CA GLU A 714 -6.34 -30.97 19.53
C GLU A 714 -4.90 -30.51 19.28
N LEU A 715 -4.05 -30.53 20.32
CA LEU A 715 -2.64 -30.13 20.30
C LEU A 715 -1.65 -31.31 20.31
N GLU A 716 -2.14 -32.56 20.39
CA GLU A 716 -1.39 -33.80 20.13
C GLU A 716 -1.68 -34.31 18.71
#